data_AF-A0A7W0VYJ1-F1
#
_entry.id   AF-A0A7W0VYJ1-F1
#
_cell.length_a   1.000
_cell.length_b   1.000
_cell.length_c   1.000
_cell.angle_alpha   90.00
_cell.angle_beta   90.00
_cell.angle_gamma   90.00
#
_symmetry.space_group_name_H-M   'P 1'
#
loop_
_entity.id
_entity.type
_entity.pdbx_description
1 polymer ?
#
loop_
_entity_poly.entity_id
_entity_poly.type
_entity_poly.pdbx_seq_one_letter_code
_entity_poly.pdbx_strand_id
1 'polypeptide(L)'
;MRLHHLEARHGDTSFAFLVLRLRKASDRDAIVALIQKIAPMVPDAEAFIAELPEDLEESMKIVGMPWLPADDDDGLEEQQALLAQASEVEDAWFFQTGTGLPSVVDGDDDDDEDDDGDITGERGIIVVDGDDDDEDEDDDDEDDDVVWSHGPPPQVMQVRFPVDGYPQILEELDWEDFGIAFKLAGDWQPGESTVLLGFHSLWLSPYGGRYRNAAVTIDPKHHAAHLWVDRFAVPCSAAEQVHHLLWILSKLDEITPVLHARFAGATMQQKYGGLMGDTAEPFVLGGNPLLAVHAKAGEAGVDAWIASQRGWSNEEIAQMLRELAIELVTGSDTDAGGEVDAAFDADEEPTMSVGASIDDKAEAGEGEGDEDDDDDDADDDDDDDDDEDDDDNSEGDEDEDRNRHITRHAGEVLTARAAAGLLDPRVAAALRPILAVPSKYEHRRSAVVEVLGAMKDRESVPQLIKIFDDTPITSSLDAIGKEDFLIKVASALGAIADPSAIPALSNLVRAAGDHNDKPRAPAAEALASCLAAAPQPIDDSVLASLLTPIAERNSAEANADLHFAYGRLASVLPAAQRSAARDRLAETPTKRTDATPTLARLAALSLTSGAADPAALAEMQPLIHDALTRLDYAHEYTVRNIRTALRIASALPSVVSPDDLVWLTRFTEPDIRTQAHALLAQLGRPLDAAPVFDRTTARSLADSALVQRIEDVHVVGRAALIGEAARRKLAAARPAIIAAADAAITRAREGGASLWNPDTAILSASVKALRAFALDADTISLFDRMLRHSNHHVKWELLQDPPEDERLIGGMFHVLGEKWGWQEKTAKSWLGQFQGSPAYEAERRRDDMN
;
A
#
# COMPACT_ATOMS: atom_id res chain seq x y z
N MET A 1 39.17 35.10 4.30
CA MET A 1 38.40 34.40 5.33
C MET A 1 37.09 35.14 5.47
N ARG A 2 35.96 34.45 5.49
CA ARG A 2 34.66 35.03 5.86
C ARG A 2 34.33 34.56 7.28
N LEU A 3 33.83 35.47 8.10
CA LEU A 3 33.41 35.18 9.47
C LEU A 3 31.88 35.26 9.52
N HIS A 4 31.25 34.26 10.14
CA HIS A 4 29.80 34.17 10.26
C HIS A 4 29.43 34.02 11.74
N HIS A 5 28.53 34.87 12.24
CA HIS A 5 27.99 34.84 13.62
C HIS A 5 29.03 35.00 14.74
N LEU A 6 30.18 35.62 14.44
CA LEU A 6 31.14 35.98 15.48
C LEU A 6 30.59 37.17 16.29
N GLU A 7 30.08 36.87 17.47
CA GLU A 7 29.47 37.83 18.40
C GLU A 7 29.99 37.60 19.81
N ALA A 8 29.88 38.62 20.67
CA ALA A 8 30.18 38.48 22.09
C ALA A 8 29.22 37.47 22.77
N ARG A 9 29.60 37.04 23.96
CA ARG A 9 28.84 36.11 24.80
C ARG A 9 27.51 36.74 25.19
N HIS A 10 26.41 36.04 24.94
CA HIS A 10 25.07 36.44 25.41
C HIS A 10 24.75 35.70 26.71
N GLY A 11 24.96 36.34 27.86
CA GLY A 11 24.65 35.79 29.18
C GLY A 11 25.40 34.50 29.52
N ASP A 12 24.75 33.58 30.24
CA ASP A 12 25.35 32.28 30.56
C ASP A 12 25.22 31.28 29.41
N THR A 13 26.36 30.98 28.78
CA THR A 13 26.45 30.06 27.64
C THR A 13 26.55 28.62 28.12
N SER A 14 25.60 27.78 27.70
CA SER A 14 25.62 26.33 27.96
C SER A 14 26.65 25.61 27.10
N PHE A 15 26.79 25.99 25.82
CA PHE A 15 27.77 25.44 24.90
C PHE A 15 28.08 26.42 23.77
N ALA A 16 29.33 26.42 23.31
CA ALA A 16 29.80 27.23 22.20
C ALA A 16 30.73 26.42 21.29
N PHE A 17 30.56 26.61 19.99
CA PHE A 17 31.09 25.74 18.95
C PHE A 17 31.59 26.55 17.76
N LEU A 18 32.79 26.23 17.27
CA LEU A 18 33.44 26.85 16.13
C LEU A 18 33.64 25.82 15.02
N VAL A 19 33.24 26.16 13.80
CA VAL A 19 33.52 25.40 12.59
C VAL A 19 34.46 26.17 11.69
N LEU A 20 35.57 25.55 11.29
CA LEU A 20 36.55 26.11 10.35
C LEU A 20 36.57 25.32 9.06
N ARG A 21 36.32 25.97 7.92
CA ARG A 21 36.60 25.42 6.60
C ARG A 21 37.95 25.91 6.12
N LEU A 22 38.82 24.98 5.76
CA LEU A 22 40.18 25.27 5.32
C LEU A 22 40.21 25.47 3.81
N ARG A 23 41.10 26.32 3.31
CA ARG A 23 41.29 26.54 1.87
C ARG A 23 41.77 25.28 1.15
N LYS A 24 42.53 24.43 1.85
CA LYS A 24 43.04 23.14 1.37
C LYS A 24 42.92 22.11 2.48
N ALA A 25 42.71 20.85 2.08
CA ALA A 25 42.81 19.73 2.99
C ALA A 25 44.19 19.74 3.66
N SER A 26 44.21 19.57 4.99
CA SER A 26 45.39 19.72 5.83
C SER A 26 45.61 18.47 6.66
N ASP A 27 46.87 18.07 6.82
CA ASP A 27 47.24 16.94 7.68
C ASP A 27 47.16 17.30 9.17
N ARG A 28 47.33 16.31 10.04
CA ARG A 28 47.23 16.47 11.49
C ARG A 28 48.12 17.58 12.02
N ASP A 29 49.38 17.62 11.61
CA ASP A 29 50.36 18.60 12.07
C ASP A 29 49.93 20.03 11.70
N ALA A 30 49.38 20.23 10.50
CA ALA A 30 48.84 21.51 10.08
C ALA A 30 47.58 21.89 10.88
N ILE A 31 46.70 20.93 11.21
CA ILE A 31 45.53 21.17 12.07
C ILE A 31 45.95 21.55 13.49
N VAL A 32 46.91 20.82 14.08
CA VAL A 32 47.45 21.11 15.41
C VAL A 32 48.09 22.50 15.44
N ALA A 33 48.89 22.84 14.42
CA ALA A 33 49.48 24.17 14.31
C ALA A 33 48.43 25.27 14.18
N LEU A 34 47.32 25.01 13.47
CA LEU A 34 46.19 25.93 13.39
C LEU A 34 45.52 26.10 14.76
N ILE A 35 45.21 25.02 15.47
CA ILE A 35 44.58 25.06 16.80
C ILE A 35 45.47 25.82 17.79
N GLN A 36 46.79 25.58 17.77
CA GLN A 36 47.74 26.31 18.61
C GLN A 36 47.76 27.83 18.34
N LYS A 37 47.53 28.26 17.09
CA LYS A 37 47.42 29.70 16.76
C LYS A 37 46.16 30.34 17.33
N ILE A 38 45.06 29.59 17.39
CA ILE A 38 43.77 30.06 17.90
C ILE A 38 43.47 29.55 19.31
N ALA A 39 44.47 29.00 20.01
CA ALA A 39 44.32 28.40 21.34
C ALA A 39 43.61 29.30 22.38
N PRO A 40 43.79 30.65 22.39
CA PRO A 40 43.02 31.52 23.29
C PRO A 40 41.50 31.45 23.10
N MET A 41 41.04 30.96 21.95
CA MET A 41 39.61 30.82 21.61
C MET A 41 39.05 29.43 21.95
N VAL A 42 39.87 28.50 22.44
CA VAL A 42 39.49 27.11 22.69
C VAL A 42 39.69 26.83 24.19
N PRO A 43 38.62 26.52 24.96
CA PRO A 43 38.68 26.41 26.43
C PRO A 43 39.79 25.48 26.97
N ASP A 44 40.07 24.37 26.27
CA ASP A 44 41.22 23.48 26.54
C ASP A 44 41.81 22.95 25.23
N ALA A 45 42.63 23.79 24.58
CA ALA A 45 43.23 23.47 23.29
C ALA A 45 44.12 22.23 23.33
N GLU A 46 44.84 21.99 24.45
CA GLU A 46 45.76 20.86 24.57
C GLU A 46 45.00 19.54 24.75
N ALA A 47 43.93 19.52 25.55
CA ALA A 47 43.06 18.34 25.64
C ALA A 47 42.42 18.03 24.29
N PHE A 48 41.90 19.04 23.58
CA PHE A 48 41.32 18.84 22.25
C PHE A 48 42.36 18.30 21.24
N ILE A 49 43.60 18.82 21.25
CA ILE A 49 44.69 18.29 20.41
C ILE A 49 45.03 16.83 20.77
N ALA A 50 44.97 16.47 22.05
CA ALA A 50 45.23 15.10 22.51
C ALA A 50 44.13 14.12 22.07
N GLU A 51 42.89 14.59 21.93
CA GLU A 51 41.76 13.80 21.42
C GLU A 51 41.77 13.63 19.89
N LEU A 52 42.52 14.46 19.15
CA LEU A 52 42.68 14.27 17.71
C LEU A 52 43.42 12.96 17.41
N PRO A 53 42.87 12.08 16.56
CA PRO A 53 43.50 10.80 16.19
C PRO A 53 44.96 11.00 15.77
N GLU A 54 45.86 10.13 16.26
CA GLU A 54 47.30 10.22 15.94
C GLU A 54 47.55 10.10 14.43
N ASP A 55 46.76 9.24 13.77
CA ASP A 55 46.74 9.06 12.33
C ASP A 55 45.37 9.52 11.79
N LEU A 56 45.34 10.68 11.13
CA LEU A 56 44.16 11.07 10.36
C LEU A 56 44.10 10.21 9.10
N GLU A 57 43.04 9.43 8.93
CA GLU A 57 42.83 8.59 7.74
C GLU A 57 42.85 9.42 6.45
N GLU A 58 42.39 10.68 6.52
CA GLU A 58 42.39 11.65 5.42
C GLU A 58 42.74 13.06 5.91
N SER A 59 43.33 13.89 5.03
CA SER A 59 43.60 15.29 5.33
C SER A 59 42.30 16.08 5.52
N MET A 60 42.11 16.70 6.68
CA MET A 60 40.89 17.43 7.05
C MET A 60 40.70 18.70 6.22
N LYS A 61 39.49 18.89 5.69
CA LYS A 61 39.07 20.09 4.95
C LYS A 61 38.17 21.00 5.79
N ILE A 62 37.48 20.43 6.77
CA ILE A 62 36.63 21.13 7.72
C ILE A 62 36.86 20.57 9.13
N VAL A 63 36.80 21.42 10.15
CA VAL A 63 37.01 21.01 11.55
C VAL A 63 36.02 21.73 12.45
N GLY A 64 35.29 20.97 13.27
CA GLY A 64 34.49 21.48 14.38
C GLY A 64 35.26 21.37 15.70
N MET A 65 35.21 22.40 16.54
CA MET A 65 35.86 22.41 17.86
C MET A 65 35.10 23.30 18.86
N PRO A 66 35.27 23.08 20.18
CA PRO A 66 34.73 23.98 21.19
C PRO A 66 35.25 25.42 21.03
N TRP A 67 34.41 26.40 21.31
CA TRP A 67 34.74 27.82 21.26
C TRP A 67 34.51 28.47 22.61
N LEU A 68 35.38 29.40 22.98
CA LEU A 68 35.21 30.29 24.12
C LEU A 68 34.74 31.66 23.61
N PRO A 69 33.44 32.01 23.75
CA PRO A 69 32.93 33.31 23.33
C PRO A 69 33.64 34.46 24.04
N ALA A 70 33.83 35.59 23.35
CA ALA A 70 34.39 36.78 23.96
C ALA A 70 33.38 37.42 24.93
N ASP A 71 33.83 37.83 26.11
CA ASP A 71 32.94 38.44 27.11
C ASP A 71 32.48 39.87 26.72
N ASP A 72 33.23 40.55 25.85
CA ASP A 72 32.97 41.92 25.41
C ASP A 72 33.50 42.21 23.98
N ASP A 73 33.29 43.44 23.51
CA ASP A 73 33.71 43.90 22.18
C ASP A 73 35.25 43.89 22.00
N ASP A 74 36.01 44.17 23.07
CA ASP A 74 37.48 44.17 23.01
C ASP A 74 37.99 42.73 22.80
N GLY A 75 37.42 41.76 23.53
CA GLY A 75 37.68 40.33 23.31
C GLY A 75 37.29 39.87 21.90
N LEU A 76 36.21 40.42 21.33
CA LEU A 76 35.79 40.12 19.96
C LEU A 76 36.83 40.60 18.94
N GLU A 77 37.37 41.81 19.11
CA GLU A 77 38.45 42.34 18.27
C GLU A 77 39.72 41.48 18.37
N GLU A 78 40.06 40.99 19.56
CA GLU A 78 41.18 40.08 19.76
C GLU A 78 40.98 38.74 19.02
N GLN A 79 39.79 38.14 19.12
CA GLN A 79 39.47 36.91 18.39
C GLN A 79 39.52 37.12 16.87
N GLN A 80 39.00 38.25 16.38
CA GLN A 80 39.11 38.62 14.95
C GLN A 80 40.58 38.75 14.51
N ALA A 81 41.43 39.36 15.33
CA ALA A 81 42.85 39.53 15.04
C ALA A 81 43.62 38.19 15.04
N LEU A 82 43.24 37.24 15.89
CA LEU A 82 43.79 35.88 15.88
C LEU A 82 43.40 35.13 14.60
N LEU A 83 42.13 35.15 14.23
CA LEU A 83 41.65 34.49 13.00
C LEU A 83 42.24 35.12 11.74
N ALA A 84 42.48 36.44 11.73
CA ALA A 84 43.14 37.12 10.61
C ALA A 84 44.56 36.59 10.34
N GLN A 85 45.22 36.00 11.34
CA GLN A 85 46.54 35.36 11.20
C GLN A 85 46.45 33.92 10.66
N ALA A 86 45.28 33.29 10.71
CA ALA A 86 45.02 31.94 10.21
C ALA A 86 44.69 31.95 8.69
N SER A 87 45.69 32.27 7.87
CA SER A 87 45.55 32.43 6.40
C SER A 87 44.99 31.20 5.67
N GLU A 88 45.17 30.02 6.26
CA GLU A 88 44.69 28.71 5.83
C GLU A 88 43.16 28.57 5.93
N VAL A 89 42.48 29.39 6.74
CA VAL A 89 41.03 29.37 6.93
C VAL A 89 40.33 30.14 5.80
N GLU A 90 39.34 29.49 5.19
CA GLU A 90 38.48 30.04 4.15
C GLU A 90 37.23 30.69 4.75
N ASP A 91 36.56 29.96 5.65
CA ASP A 91 35.34 30.36 6.34
C ASP A 91 35.40 29.89 7.80
N ALA A 92 34.84 30.69 8.70
CA ALA A 92 34.67 30.34 10.11
C ALA A 92 33.24 30.68 10.56
N TRP A 93 32.57 29.72 11.19
CA TRP A 93 31.22 29.88 11.76
C TRP A 93 31.26 29.67 13.26
N PHE A 94 30.57 30.54 14.00
CA PHE A 94 30.51 30.54 15.44
C PHE A 94 29.07 30.28 15.88
N PHE A 95 28.87 29.33 16.79
CA PHE A 95 27.56 28.97 17.31
C PHE A 95 27.63 28.96 18.83
N GLN A 96 26.59 29.46 19.49
CA GLN A 96 26.45 29.42 20.94
C GLN A 96 24.99 29.20 21.33
N THR A 97 24.76 28.48 22.42
CA THR A 97 23.44 28.26 23.05
C THR A 97 23.49 28.71 24.52
N GLY A 98 22.62 29.65 24.93
CA GLY A 98 22.56 30.22 26.30
C GLY A 98 21.63 31.44 26.43
N THR A 99 21.30 31.85 27.67
CA THR A 99 20.23 32.82 27.95
C THR A 99 20.59 34.28 27.76
N GLY A 100 19.77 34.94 26.96
CA GLY A 100 19.54 36.38 27.05
C GLY A 100 18.88 36.90 25.78
N LEU A 101 17.54 36.82 25.70
CA LEU A 101 16.82 37.80 24.88
C LEU A 101 17.29 39.20 25.31
N PRO A 102 17.55 40.15 24.39
CA PRO A 102 17.88 41.51 24.80
C PRO A 102 16.74 42.04 25.66
N SER A 103 17.01 42.33 26.93
CA SER A 103 16.00 42.91 27.82
C SER A 103 15.50 44.21 27.19
N VAL A 104 14.23 44.25 26.81
CA VAL A 104 13.55 45.52 26.60
C VAL A 104 13.57 46.19 27.97
N VAL A 105 14.28 47.30 28.07
CA VAL A 105 14.29 48.16 29.24
C VAL A 105 12.90 48.80 29.32
N ASP A 106 11.94 48.09 29.89
CA ASP A 106 10.79 48.71 30.51
C ASP A 106 11.19 49.02 31.95
N GLY A 107 11.49 50.30 32.16
CA GLY A 107 11.86 50.83 33.45
C GLY A 107 10.69 50.87 34.41
N ASP A 108 11.09 50.91 35.68
CA ASP A 108 10.34 51.38 36.84
C ASP A 108 9.04 50.62 37.15
N ASP A 109 9.08 49.81 38.21
CA ASP A 109 8.29 50.18 39.40
C ASP A 109 8.85 49.48 40.64
N ASP A 110 8.92 50.29 41.69
CA ASP A 110 9.56 50.09 42.98
C ASP A 110 8.73 49.19 43.94
N ASP A 111 9.40 48.79 45.04
CA ASP A 111 8.88 48.45 46.38
C ASP A 111 8.04 47.14 46.49
N ASP A 112 8.35 46.20 47.38
CA ASP A 112 8.34 46.34 48.84
C ASP A 112 9.25 45.32 49.56
N GLU A 113 9.91 45.84 50.61
CA GLU A 113 10.53 45.16 51.75
C GLU A 113 9.46 44.39 52.55
N ASP A 114 9.66 43.16 53.04
CA ASP A 114 10.18 42.81 54.37
C ASP A 114 9.73 41.35 54.64
N ASP A 115 10.57 40.48 55.21
CA ASP A 115 10.38 39.97 56.59
C ASP A 115 11.47 38.93 56.97
N ASP A 116 12.02 39.15 58.15
CA ASP A 116 13.18 38.51 58.73
C ASP A 116 12.80 37.23 59.49
N GLY A 117 13.68 36.22 59.49
CA GLY A 117 13.45 35.00 60.26
C GLY A 117 14.66 34.07 60.40
N ASP A 118 15.81 34.59 60.85
CA ASP A 118 16.94 33.79 61.34
C ASP A 118 16.61 33.12 62.68
N ILE A 119 17.04 31.86 62.90
CA ILE A 119 17.63 31.32 64.16
C ILE A 119 17.88 29.79 64.07
N THR A 120 19.14 29.46 63.83
CA THR A 120 20.03 28.46 64.48
C THR A 120 19.49 27.14 65.08
N GLY A 121 20.09 26.02 64.67
CA GLY A 121 21.04 25.28 65.54
C GLY A 121 20.64 23.96 66.23
N GLU A 122 21.43 22.91 65.91
CA GLU A 122 21.87 21.77 66.75
C GLU A 122 21.15 20.41 66.75
N ARG A 123 22.02 19.39 66.80
CA ARG A 123 21.84 17.94 66.68
C ARG A 123 21.20 17.29 67.91
N GLY A 124 20.45 16.20 67.70
CA GLY A 124 20.12 15.23 68.74
C GLY A 124 19.48 13.94 68.22
N ILE A 125 20.22 12.83 68.31
CA ILE A 125 19.79 11.44 68.06
C ILE A 125 18.88 10.95 69.20
N ILE A 126 17.71 10.38 68.93
CA ILE A 126 17.10 9.25 69.70
C ILE A 126 16.22 8.39 68.76
N VAL A 127 16.40 7.07 68.87
CA VAL A 127 15.63 5.95 68.28
C VAL A 127 14.38 5.68 69.10
N VAL A 128 13.20 5.51 68.48
CA VAL A 128 12.08 4.71 69.04
C VAL A 128 11.27 4.11 67.88
N ASP A 129 11.12 2.78 67.89
CA ASP A 129 10.22 1.97 67.09
C ASP A 129 8.74 2.34 67.31
N GLY A 130 7.90 2.24 66.28
CA GLY A 130 6.45 2.30 66.41
C GLY A 130 5.76 2.10 65.07
N ASP A 131 5.18 0.91 64.92
CA ASP A 131 4.30 0.46 63.84
C ASP A 131 3.09 1.39 63.59
N ASP A 132 2.55 1.24 62.37
CA ASP A 132 1.18 1.51 61.93
C ASP A 132 0.71 2.97 61.93
N ASP A 133 0.55 3.55 60.73
CA ASP A 133 -0.79 3.78 60.16
C ASP A 133 -0.67 4.50 58.80
N ASP A 134 -1.57 4.10 57.91
CA ASP A 134 -1.76 4.58 56.55
C ASP A 134 -1.95 6.10 56.51
N GLU A 135 -1.02 6.82 55.86
CA GLU A 135 -1.27 8.14 55.32
C GLU A 135 -0.86 8.10 53.84
N ASP A 136 -1.89 8.19 52.99
CA ASP A 136 -1.79 8.47 51.57
C ASP A 136 -0.89 9.71 51.38
N GLU A 137 0.36 9.48 51.00
CA GLU A 137 1.19 10.51 50.37
C GLU A 137 0.56 10.77 49.00
N ASP A 138 -0.40 11.69 48.98
CA ASP A 138 -0.69 12.50 47.81
C ASP A 138 0.67 13.07 47.36
N ASP A 139 1.27 12.42 46.35
CA ASP A 139 2.30 13.03 45.49
C ASP A 139 1.62 14.24 44.84
N ASP A 140 1.56 15.33 45.61
CA ASP A 140 1.48 16.68 45.09
C ASP A 140 2.70 16.80 44.17
N ASP A 141 2.47 16.54 42.87
CA ASP A 141 3.28 16.99 41.76
C ASP A 141 3.43 18.51 41.92
N GLU A 142 4.34 18.93 42.81
CA GLU A 142 4.95 20.24 42.75
C GLU A 142 5.54 20.29 41.34
N ASP A 143 4.82 20.98 40.44
CA ASP A 143 5.32 21.58 39.21
C ASP A 143 6.60 22.33 39.62
N ASP A 144 7.72 21.59 39.68
CA ASP A 144 9.06 22.12 39.79
C ASP A 144 9.19 23.06 38.60
N ASP A 145 8.94 24.34 38.85
CA ASP A 145 9.05 25.42 37.89
C ASP A 145 10.27 25.12 37.04
N VAL A 146 10.05 24.88 35.74
CA VAL A 146 11.09 24.40 34.84
C VAL A 146 12.12 25.53 34.66
N VAL A 147 13.04 25.62 35.62
CA VAL A 147 14.13 26.57 35.58
C VAL A 147 15.16 25.96 34.65
N TRP A 148 15.03 26.30 33.38
CA TRP A 148 16.13 26.17 32.44
C TRP A 148 17.36 26.86 33.03
N SER A 149 18.41 26.08 33.32
CA SER A 149 19.66 26.61 33.90
C SER A 149 20.25 27.77 33.09
N HIS A 150 19.94 27.81 31.79
CA HIS A 150 20.41 28.81 30.82
C HIS A 150 19.28 29.28 29.88
N GLY A 151 18.02 29.30 30.38
CA GLY A 151 16.76 29.61 29.68
C GLY A 151 16.42 28.79 28.43
N PRO A 152 15.33 29.16 27.73
CA PRO A 152 14.77 28.30 26.69
C PRO A 152 15.70 28.22 25.48
N PRO A 153 15.84 27.03 24.87
CA PRO A 153 16.69 26.86 23.70
C PRO A 153 16.17 27.66 22.50
N PRO A 154 17.05 28.06 21.57
CA PRO A 154 16.64 28.77 20.35
C PRO A 154 15.78 27.86 19.46
N GLN A 155 14.81 28.45 18.78
CA GLN A 155 13.80 27.71 18.00
C GLN A 155 13.62 28.29 16.60
N VAL A 156 13.25 27.44 15.64
CA VAL A 156 12.80 27.86 14.32
C VAL A 156 11.61 27.02 13.86
N MET A 157 10.57 27.66 13.33
CA MET A 157 9.38 26.97 12.80
C MET A 157 9.44 26.72 11.29
N GLN A 158 10.39 27.36 10.59
CA GLN A 158 10.54 27.23 9.14
C GLN A 158 12.01 27.11 8.75
N VAL A 159 12.31 26.06 7.99
CA VAL A 159 13.63 25.79 7.42
C VAL A 159 13.60 25.91 5.90
N ARG A 160 14.76 26.03 5.27
CA ARG A 160 14.89 26.24 3.81
C ARG A 160 14.80 24.95 2.98
N PHE A 161 14.83 23.81 3.64
CA PHE A 161 14.83 22.48 3.05
C PHE A 161 13.57 21.71 3.46
N PRO A 162 13.18 20.67 2.71
CA PRO A 162 12.02 19.85 3.06
C PRO A 162 12.28 19.01 4.31
N VAL A 163 11.26 18.81 5.14
CA VAL A 163 11.30 17.95 6.32
C VAL A 163 10.11 17.01 6.32
N ASP A 164 10.35 15.71 6.19
CA ASP A 164 9.28 14.71 6.27
C ASP A 164 8.84 14.51 7.73
N GLY A 165 7.54 14.29 7.93
CA GLY A 165 6.93 14.14 9.25
C GLY A 165 6.68 15.47 9.98
N TYR A 166 6.95 16.64 9.39
CA TYR A 166 6.62 17.94 9.99
C TYR A 166 5.48 18.63 9.23
N PRO A 167 4.42 19.13 9.93
CA PRO A 167 4.32 19.31 11.39
C PRO A 167 3.75 18.12 12.19
N GLN A 168 3.51 16.95 11.58
CA GLN A 168 2.85 15.80 12.22
C GLN A 168 3.54 15.32 13.51
N ILE A 169 4.88 15.34 13.54
CA ILE A 169 5.71 14.96 14.69
C ILE A 169 5.41 15.76 15.96
N LEU A 170 4.75 16.92 15.86
CA LEU A 170 4.34 17.70 17.03
C LEU A 170 3.28 16.97 17.86
N GLU A 171 2.47 16.13 17.22
CA GLU A 171 1.41 15.32 17.84
C GLU A 171 1.88 13.88 18.09
N GLU A 172 2.85 13.41 17.31
CA GLU A 172 3.34 12.02 17.28
C GLU A 172 4.70 11.84 17.98
N LEU A 173 5.19 12.83 18.73
CA LEU A 173 6.51 12.77 19.34
C LEU A 173 6.61 11.59 20.30
N ASP A 174 7.48 10.63 19.97
CA ASP A 174 7.88 9.54 20.84
C ASP A 174 9.14 9.93 21.61
N TRP A 175 9.00 10.11 22.93
CA TRP A 175 10.12 10.46 23.79
C TRP A 175 11.08 9.27 23.99
N GLU A 176 10.68 8.04 23.71
CA GLU A 176 11.56 6.87 23.81
C GLU A 176 12.60 6.83 22.69
N ASP A 177 12.26 7.36 21.50
CA ASP A 177 13.09 7.34 20.31
C ASP A 177 12.90 8.60 19.45
N PHE A 178 13.65 9.65 19.79
CA PHE A 178 13.54 10.94 19.12
C PHE A 178 14.80 11.28 18.31
N GLY A 179 14.62 11.70 17.05
CA GLY A 179 15.74 12.02 16.19
C GLY A 179 15.34 12.64 14.86
N ILE A 180 16.37 13.05 14.12
CA ILE A 180 16.24 13.58 12.77
C ILE A 180 17.37 13.07 11.88
N ALA A 181 16.99 12.39 10.81
CA ALA A 181 17.89 11.97 9.76
C ALA A 181 17.88 13.02 8.65
N PHE A 182 19.03 13.27 8.02
CA PHE A 182 19.12 14.24 6.93
C PHE A 182 20.18 13.89 5.90
N LYS A 183 19.96 14.41 4.70
CA LYS A 183 20.84 14.29 3.53
C LYS A 183 21.55 15.61 3.28
N LEU A 184 22.86 15.58 3.15
CA LEU A 184 23.67 16.75 2.83
C LEU A 184 24.00 16.81 1.34
N ALA A 185 24.24 18.03 0.85
CA ALA A 185 24.55 18.30 -0.55
C ALA A 185 26.04 18.09 -0.87
N GLY A 186 26.30 17.53 -2.05
CA GLY A 186 27.67 17.35 -2.56
C GLY A 186 28.31 16.05 -2.08
N ASP A 187 29.63 15.96 -2.22
CA ASP A 187 30.42 14.82 -1.73
C ASP A 187 30.87 15.07 -0.28
N TRP A 188 31.02 13.99 0.48
CA TRP A 188 31.55 14.02 1.84
C TRP A 188 32.91 14.73 1.91
N GLN A 189 33.08 15.61 2.90
CA GLN A 189 34.34 16.30 3.15
C GLN A 189 35.07 15.74 4.38
N PRO A 190 36.38 15.46 4.27
CA PRO A 190 37.15 15.00 5.41
C PRO A 190 37.05 15.97 6.60
N GLY A 191 36.64 15.43 7.75
CA GLY A 191 36.44 16.17 9.00
C GLY A 191 34.99 16.57 9.30
N GLU A 192 34.03 16.33 8.39
CA GLU A 192 32.61 16.59 8.66
C GLU A 192 32.07 15.84 9.89
N SER A 193 32.64 14.68 10.25
CA SER A 193 32.28 13.97 11.48
C SER A 193 32.44 14.84 12.73
N THR A 194 33.50 15.65 12.81
CA THR A 194 33.72 16.56 13.96
C THR A 194 32.66 17.67 14.01
N VAL A 195 32.18 18.10 12.84
CA VAL A 195 31.12 19.10 12.72
C VAL A 195 29.79 18.52 13.20
N LEU A 196 29.43 17.31 12.74
CA LEU A 196 28.20 16.64 13.12
C LEU A 196 28.14 16.32 14.62
N LEU A 197 29.25 15.84 15.20
CA LEU A 197 29.35 15.59 16.65
C LEU A 197 29.23 16.89 17.46
N GLY A 198 29.80 17.99 16.94
CA GLY A 198 29.66 19.31 17.55
C GLY A 198 28.22 19.83 17.56
N PHE A 199 27.48 19.67 16.46
CA PHE A 199 26.06 20.03 16.41
C PHE A 199 25.18 19.15 17.30
N HIS A 200 25.50 17.86 17.43
CA HIS A 200 24.81 16.98 18.37
C HIS A 200 25.04 17.42 19.83
N SER A 201 26.27 17.82 20.16
CA SER A 201 26.59 18.37 21.49
C SER A 201 25.88 19.71 21.72
N LEU A 202 25.85 20.59 20.71
CA LEU A 202 25.14 21.87 20.75
C LEU A 202 23.62 21.68 20.95
N TRP A 203 23.04 20.65 20.33
CA TRP A 203 21.62 20.30 20.49
C TRP A 203 21.31 19.85 21.92
N LEU A 204 22.14 18.97 22.49
CA LEU A 204 21.85 18.36 23.77
C LEU A 204 22.27 19.19 24.99
N SER A 205 23.13 20.20 24.81
CA SER A 205 23.67 21.01 25.91
C SER A 205 22.61 21.67 26.80
N PRO A 206 21.48 22.21 26.30
CA PRO A 206 20.50 22.86 27.16
C PRO A 206 19.74 21.89 28.07
N TYR A 207 19.81 20.58 27.81
CA TYR A 207 19.02 19.56 28.49
C TYR A 207 19.78 18.82 29.60
N GLY A 208 21.07 19.12 29.83
CA GLY A 208 21.79 18.72 31.04
C GLY A 208 21.86 17.21 31.33
N GLY A 209 21.81 16.37 30.31
CA GLY A 209 21.85 14.90 30.47
C GLY A 209 20.52 14.24 30.82
N ARG A 210 19.38 14.93 30.64
CA ARG A 210 18.01 14.38 30.77
C ARG A 210 17.64 13.46 29.59
N TYR A 211 18.51 12.49 29.33
CA TYR A 211 18.35 11.46 28.32
C TYR A 211 19.20 10.24 28.70
N ARG A 212 18.84 9.05 28.20
CA ARG A 212 19.58 7.83 28.52
C ARG A 212 20.80 7.64 27.61
N ASN A 213 20.57 7.66 26.31
CA ASN A 213 21.60 7.50 25.28
C ASN A 213 21.39 8.55 24.20
N ALA A 214 22.46 8.99 23.56
CA ALA A 214 22.36 9.81 22.36
C ALA A 214 23.62 9.60 21.52
N ALA A 215 23.48 9.61 20.20
CA ALA A 215 24.61 9.55 19.30
C ALA A 215 24.33 10.18 17.95
N VAL A 216 25.38 10.23 17.12
CA VAL A 216 25.30 10.55 15.70
C VAL A 216 25.65 9.32 14.90
N THR A 217 24.72 8.85 14.08
CA THR A 217 25.02 7.87 13.04
C THR A 217 25.45 8.62 11.79
N ILE A 218 26.66 8.37 11.29
CA ILE A 218 27.20 9.03 10.10
C ILE A 218 27.30 8.00 8.98
N ASP A 219 26.74 8.34 7.82
CA ASP A 219 26.84 7.57 6.58
C ASP A 219 27.64 8.40 5.55
N PRO A 220 28.98 8.27 5.51
CA PRO A 220 29.82 9.03 4.58
C PRO A 220 29.57 8.65 3.13
N LYS A 221 29.22 7.39 2.88
CA LYS A 221 28.97 6.84 1.53
C LYS A 221 27.78 7.54 0.87
N HIS A 222 26.73 7.81 1.65
CA HIS A 222 25.55 8.52 1.20
C HIS A 222 25.53 9.99 1.63
N HIS A 223 26.58 10.52 2.25
CA HIS A 223 26.63 11.89 2.74
C HIS A 223 25.36 12.26 3.54
N ALA A 224 25.02 11.39 4.49
CA ALA A 224 23.83 11.48 5.32
C ALA A 224 24.20 11.25 6.79
N ALA A 225 23.37 11.77 7.69
CA ALA A 225 23.57 11.57 9.13
C ALA A 225 22.24 11.52 9.87
N HIS A 226 22.26 10.87 11.03
CA HIS A 226 21.13 10.77 11.94
C HIS A 226 21.54 11.24 13.33
N LEU A 227 20.96 12.33 13.80
CA LEU A 227 21.06 12.80 15.18
C LEU A 227 19.91 12.19 15.97
N TRP A 228 20.20 11.41 17.00
CA TRP A 228 19.16 10.73 17.77
C TRP A 228 19.46 10.71 19.27
N VAL A 229 18.39 10.55 20.05
CA VAL A 229 18.37 10.45 21.50
C VAL A 229 17.32 9.44 21.95
N ASP A 230 17.68 8.57 22.89
CA ASP A 230 16.78 7.63 23.55
C ASP A 230 16.28 8.20 24.88
N ARG A 231 14.99 8.01 25.16
CA ARG A 231 14.33 8.39 26.43
C ARG A 231 14.58 9.86 26.77
N PHE A 232 14.19 10.74 25.84
CA PHE A 232 14.34 12.18 25.93
C PHE A 232 13.22 12.82 26.77
N ALA A 233 13.19 12.45 28.06
CA ALA A 233 12.21 12.96 29.03
C ALA A 233 12.67 14.33 29.57
N VAL A 234 12.53 15.36 28.73
CA VAL A 234 12.84 16.75 29.08
C VAL A 234 11.55 17.51 29.40
N PRO A 235 11.55 18.40 30.42
CA PRO A 235 10.36 19.14 30.83
C PRO A 235 10.08 20.32 29.89
N CYS A 236 9.91 20.05 28.60
CA CYS A 236 9.53 21.03 27.60
C CYS A 236 8.58 20.41 26.58
N SER A 237 7.72 21.24 26.00
CA SER A 237 6.72 20.77 25.05
C SER A 237 7.36 20.13 23.81
N ALA A 238 6.64 19.20 23.17
CA ALA A 238 7.08 18.58 21.92
C ALA A 238 7.45 19.62 20.85
N ALA A 239 6.70 20.74 20.80
CA ALA A 239 6.98 21.85 19.91
C ALA A 239 8.35 22.50 20.18
N GLU A 240 8.72 22.73 21.44
CA GLU A 240 10.02 23.31 21.78
C GLU A 240 11.17 22.37 21.41
N GLN A 241 11.01 21.07 21.66
CA GLN A 241 12.00 20.05 21.29
C GLN A 241 12.20 19.98 19.77
N VAL A 242 11.11 19.89 19.01
CA VAL A 242 11.10 19.82 17.55
C VAL A 242 11.67 21.09 16.93
N HIS A 243 11.23 22.27 17.37
CA HIS A 243 11.70 23.54 16.80
C HIS A 243 13.16 23.86 17.16
N HIS A 244 13.65 23.40 18.32
CA HIS A 244 15.07 23.50 18.64
C HIS A 244 15.90 22.58 17.75
N LEU A 245 15.48 21.34 17.51
CA LEU A 245 16.19 20.44 16.60
C LEU A 245 16.17 20.96 15.14
N LEU A 246 15.07 21.57 14.70
CA LEU A 246 15.03 22.28 13.41
C LEU A 246 16.00 23.47 13.37
N TRP A 247 16.18 24.18 14.49
CA TRP A 247 17.14 25.27 14.58
C TRP A 247 18.57 24.75 14.41
N ILE A 248 18.91 23.63 15.06
CA ILE A 248 20.19 22.94 14.90
C ILE A 248 20.47 22.61 13.43
N LEU A 249 19.51 21.98 12.74
CA LEU A 249 19.70 21.67 11.31
C LEU A 249 19.76 22.92 10.44
N SER A 250 19.05 23.99 10.80
CA SER A 250 19.13 25.26 10.07
C SER A 250 20.53 25.86 10.13
N LYS A 251 21.24 25.69 11.25
CA LYS A 251 22.62 26.14 11.44
C LYS A 251 23.62 25.25 10.69
N LEU A 252 23.38 23.93 10.66
CA LEU A 252 24.16 23.02 9.83
C LEU A 252 24.02 23.35 8.32
N ASP A 253 22.82 23.68 7.86
CA ASP A 253 22.52 24.09 6.47
C ASP A 253 23.27 25.36 6.02
N GLU A 254 23.77 26.17 6.95
CA GLU A 254 24.63 27.33 6.65
C GLU A 254 26.07 26.93 6.31
N ILE A 255 26.53 25.76 6.77
CA ILE A 255 27.87 25.22 6.53
C ILE A 255 27.83 24.32 5.30
N THR A 256 27.02 23.27 5.37
CA THR A 256 26.83 22.29 4.30
C THR A 256 25.32 22.18 4.03
N PRO A 257 24.85 22.54 2.82
CA PRO A 257 23.42 22.59 2.55
C PRO A 257 22.73 21.26 2.81
N VAL A 258 21.61 21.30 3.52
CA VAL A 258 20.73 20.15 3.75
C VAL A 258 19.79 20.04 2.55
N LEU A 259 19.82 18.89 1.87
CA LEU A 259 18.95 18.63 0.73
C LEU A 259 17.54 18.22 1.18
N HIS A 260 17.46 17.44 2.25
CA HIS A 260 16.22 16.88 2.79
C HIS A 260 16.47 16.40 4.23
N ALA A 261 15.44 16.46 5.07
CA ALA A 261 15.46 15.88 6.41
C ALA A 261 14.18 15.09 6.68
N ARG A 262 14.20 14.21 7.68
CA ARG A 262 13.02 13.51 8.20
C ARG A 262 13.13 13.31 9.69
N PHE A 263 12.04 13.52 10.41
CA PHE A 263 11.93 13.02 11.78
C PHE A 263 11.81 11.50 11.74
N ALA A 264 12.63 10.82 12.54
CA ALA A 264 12.64 9.37 12.66
C ALA A 264 13.40 8.95 13.93
N GLY A 265 12.96 7.85 14.53
CA GLY A 265 13.74 7.13 15.54
C GLY A 265 14.92 6.36 14.94
N ALA A 266 15.95 6.09 15.73
CA ALA A 266 17.13 5.36 15.28
C ALA A 266 16.89 3.84 15.26
N THR A 267 17.35 3.17 14.20
CA THR A 267 17.17 1.72 14.10
C THR A 267 18.03 0.99 15.13
N MET A 268 17.65 -0.24 15.50
CA MET A 268 18.47 -1.08 16.39
C MET A 268 19.91 -1.26 15.89
N GLN A 269 20.10 -1.31 14.56
CA GLN A 269 21.42 -1.38 13.96
C GLN A 269 22.22 -0.09 14.18
N GLN A 270 21.58 1.07 14.10
CA GLN A 270 22.20 2.36 14.38
C GLN A 270 22.54 2.51 15.88
N LYS A 271 21.66 2.05 16.78
CA LYS A 271 21.87 2.12 18.24
C LYS A 271 22.91 1.14 18.75
N TYR A 272 22.96 -0.09 18.22
CA TYR A 272 23.71 -1.20 18.83
C TYR A 272 24.66 -1.95 17.88
N GLY A 273 24.79 -1.57 16.61
CA GLY A 273 25.61 -2.30 15.62
C GLY A 273 27.06 -2.53 16.07
N GLY A 274 27.71 -1.49 16.59
CA GLY A 274 29.09 -1.58 17.11
C GLY A 274 29.27 -2.45 18.35
N LEU A 275 28.20 -2.65 19.14
CA LEU A 275 28.22 -3.52 20.34
C LEU A 275 27.97 -4.99 19.97
N MET A 276 27.22 -5.25 18.90
CA MET A 276 26.87 -6.60 18.42
C MET A 276 27.94 -7.21 17.50
N GLY A 277 29.05 -6.50 17.27
CA GLY A 277 30.12 -6.94 16.36
C GLY A 277 29.75 -6.86 14.88
N ASP A 278 28.66 -6.17 14.55
CA ASP A 278 28.34 -5.83 13.17
C ASP A 278 29.30 -4.73 12.71
N THR A 279 30.04 -5.02 11.65
CA THR A 279 31.02 -4.11 11.05
C THR A 279 30.54 -3.55 9.72
N ALA A 280 29.27 -3.79 9.36
CA ALA A 280 28.66 -3.16 8.20
C ALA A 280 28.65 -1.64 8.36
N GLU A 281 28.93 -0.94 7.25
CA GLU A 281 28.80 0.52 7.22
C GLU A 281 27.33 0.91 7.51
N PRO A 282 27.08 1.88 8.39
CA PRO A 282 25.73 2.32 8.70
C PRO A 282 25.07 2.93 7.48
N PHE A 283 23.78 2.65 7.29
CA PHE A 283 22.94 3.27 6.28
C PHE A 283 21.99 4.30 6.91
N VAL A 284 21.94 5.50 6.36
CA VAL A 284 21.02 6.56 6.79
C VAL A 284 20.24 7.10 5.58
N LEU A 285 18.91 6.99 5.62
CA LEU A 285 18.04 7.66 4.65
C LEU A 285 17.57 9.01 5.20
N GLY A 286 18.11 10.11 4.66
CA GLY A 286 17.80 11.46 5.11
C GLY A 286 16.41 12.01 4.74
N GLY A 287 15.58 11.24 4.04
CA GLY A 287 14.26 11.67 3.59
C GLY A 287 13.75 10.88 2.40
N ASN A 288 12.45 11.02 2.12
CA ASN A 288 11.76 10.37 1.01
C ASN A 288 10.90 11.36 0.21
N PRO A 289 11.51 12.16 -0.69
CA PRO A 289 10.79 13.05 -1.58
C PRO A 289 9.82 12.33 -2.53
N LEU A 290 9.95 11.02 -2.73
CA LEU A 290 9.08 10.27 -3.65
C LEU A 290 7.62 10.25 -3.19
N LEU A 291 7.35 10.31 -1.89
CA LEU A 291 5.97 10.37 -1.35
C LEU A 291 5.25 11.62 -1.88
N ALA A 292 5.84 12.79 -1.71
CA ALA A 292 5.28 14.05 -2.18
C ALA A 292 5.22 14.12 -3.71
N VAL A 293 6.24 13.61 -4.40
CA VAL A 293 6.26 13.54 -5.87
C VAL A 293 5.14 12.65 -6.40
N HIS A 294 4.96 11.47 -5.81
CA HIS A 294 3.89 10.53 -6.17
C HIS A 294 2.51 11.13 -5.91
N ALA A 295 2.28 11.71 -4.72
CA ALA A 295 1.01 12.34 -4.39
C ALA A 295 0.63 13.47 -5.38
N LYS A 296 1.63 14.17 -5.92
CA LYS A 296 1.42 15.29 -6.86
C LYS A 296 1.28 14.85 -8.33
N ALA A 297 2.06 13.87 -8.77
CA ALA A 297 2.24 13.57 -10.18
C ALA A 297 2.20 12.08 -10.53
N GLY A 298 1.83 11.23 -9.57
CA GLY A 298 1.74 9.78 -9.71
C GLY A 298 3.08 9.12 -10.08
N GLU A 299 2.99 7.91 -10.63
CA GLU A 299 4.14 7.12 -11.07
C GLU A 299 5.03 7.85 -12.10
N ALA A 300 4.42 8.57 -13.05
CA ALA A 300 5.16 9.32 -14.05
C ALA A 300 5.99 10.46 -13.43
N GLY A 301 5.48 11.08 -12.36
CA GLY A 301 6.21 12.04 -11.55
C GLY A 301 7.42 11.42 -10.86
N VAL A 302 7.24 10.23 -10.27
CA VAL A 302 8.31 9.46 -9.62
C VAL A 302 9.41 9.12 -10.62
N ASP A 303 9.05 8.59 -11.79
CA ASP A 303 10.00 8.27 -12.86
C ASP A 303 10.80 9.50 -13.31
N ALA A 304 10.12 10.63 -13.53
CA ALA A 304 10.76 11.87 -13.95
C ALA A 304 11.70 12.43 -12.86
N TRP A 305 11.28 12.33 -11.58
CA TRP A 305 12.10 12.75 -10.46
C TRP A 305 13.36 11.89 -10.37
N ILE A 306 13.23 10.56 -10.36
CA ILE A 306 14.35 9.61 -10.29
C ILE A 306 15.35 9.88 -11.43
N ALA A 307 14.86 10.05 -12.66
CA ALA A 307 15.70 10.32 -13.82
C ALA A 307 16.48 11.64 -13.73
N SER A 308 15.99 12.62 -12.96
CA SER A 308 16.64 13.92 -12.76
C SER A 308 17.65 13.95 -11.61
N GLN A 309 17.64 12.94 -10.73
CA GLN A 309 18.45 12.97 -9.52
C GLN A 309 19.93 12.74 -9.77
N ARG A 310 20.74 13.55 -9.09
CA ARG A 310 22.22 13.43 -9.05
C ARG A 310 22.79 13.39 -7.65
N GLY A 311 22.01 13.83 -6.66
CA GLY A 311 22.42 13.86 -5.24
C GLY A 311 22.04 12.61 -4.45
N TRP A 312 21.28 11.70 -5.05
CA TRP A 312 20.80 10.48 -4.40
C TRP A 312 21.39 9.25 -5.09
N SER A 313 21.90 8.31 -4.29
CA SER A 313 22.41 7.04 -4.77
C SER A 313 21.27 6.11 -5.20
N ASN A 314 21.59 5.09 -5.99
CA ASN A 314 20.61 4.06 -6.36
C ASN A 314 20.10 3.28 -5.12
N GLU A 315 20.92 3.16 -4.09
CA GLU A 315 20.57 2.47 -2.83
C GLU A 315 19.56 3.31 -2.03
N GLU A 316 19.78 4.61 -1.94
CA GLU A 316 18.83 5.56 -1.33
C GLU A 316 17.50 5.59 -2.08
N ILE A 317 17.56 5.71 -3.42
CA ILE A 317 16.35 5.70 -4.27
C ILE A 317 15.58 4.38 -4.12
N ALA A 318 16.27 3.25 -4.02
CA ALA A 318 15.64 1.95 -3.82
C ALA A 318 14.91 1.87 -2.47
N GLN A 319 15.53 2.38 -1.39
CA GLN A 319 14.88 2.44 -0.09
C GLN A 319 13.67 3.38 -0.09
N MET A 320 13.77 4.54 -0.75
CA MET A 320 12.63 5.45 -0.91
C MET A 320 11.45 4.81 -1.65
N LEU A 321 11.74 4.08 -2.74
CA LEU A 321 10.72 3.36 -3.50
C LEU A 321 10.06 2.26 -2.66
N ARG A 322 10.85 1.58 -1.81
CA ARG A 322 10.33 0.59 -0.88
C ARG A 322 9.36 1.21 0.12
N GLU A 323 9.75 2.32 0.74
CA GLU A 323 8.87 3.06 1.66
C GLU A 323 7.61 3.57 0.97
N LEU A 324 7.73 4.13 -0.25
CA LEU A 324 6.57 4.54 -1.05
C LEU A 324 5.63 3.35 -1.32
N ALA A 325 6.18 2.18 -1.66
CA ALA A 325 5.37 0.99 -1.89
C ALA A 325 4.66 0.50 -0.63
N ILE A 326 5.32 0.55 0.53
CA ILE A 326 4.70 0.23 1.82
C ILE A 326 3.52 1.18 2.06
N GLU A 327 3.75 2.49 1.93
CA GLU A 327 2.74 3.52 2.16
C GLU A 327 1.50 3.34 1.25
N LEU A 328 1.73 3.07 -0.04
CA LEU A 328 0.63 2.88 -1.00
C LEU A 328 -0.25 1.68 -0.67
N VAL A 329 0.34 0.63 -0.09
CA VAL A 329 -0.39 -0.59 0.28
C VAL A 329 -1.07 -0.42 1.63
N THR A 330 -0.41 0.18 2.62
CA THR A 330 -1.00 0.31 3.96
C THR A 330 -2.00 1.43 4.09
N GLY A 331 -1.83 2.48 3.29
CA GLY A 331 -2.85 3.53 3.13
C GLY A 331 -4.12 3.02 2.46
N SER A 332 -4.13 1.83 1.83
CA SER A 332 -5.35 1.25 1.25
C SER A 332 -6.15 0.37 2.20
N ASP A 333 -5.51 -0.26 3.19
CA ASP A 333 -6.14 -1.26 4.07
C ASP A 333 -6.80 -0.64 5.32
N THR A 334 -6.22 0.42 5.88
CA THR A 334 -6.78 1.17 7.03
C THR A 334 -8.16 1.78 6.77
N ASP A 335 -8.57 1.84 5.50
CA ASP A 335 -9.78 2.52 5.04
C ASP A 335 -10.91 1.55 4.59
N ALA A 336 -10.68 0.23 4.68
CA ALA A 336 -11.68 -0.82 4.39
C ALA A 336 -12.34 -1.37 5.66
N GLY A 337 -11.65 -1.31 6.80
CA GLY A 337 -12.23 -1.53 8.13
C GLY A 337 -12.76 -0.21 8.69
N GLY A 338 -13.98 0.16 8.33
CA GLY A 338 -14.74 0.95 9.29
C GLY A 338 -14.82 0.11 10.55
N GLU A 339 -14.41 0.66 11.70
CA GLU A 339 -14.67 0.12 13.03
C GLU A 339 -16.06 -0.52 13.03
N VAL A 340 -16.11 -1.84 12.91
CA VAL A 340 -17.26 -2.61 13.34
C VAL A 340 -17.01 -2.72 14.83
N ASP A 341 -17.48 -1.72 15.55
CA ASP A 341 -17.53 -1.74 17.00
C ASP A 341 -18.00 -3.11 17.47
N ALA A 342 -17.22 -3.67 18.40
CA ALA A 342 -17.46 -4.89 19.14
C ALA A 342 -18.80 -4.83 19.89
N ALA A 343 -19.90 -5.08 19.19
CA ALA A 343 -21.24 -5.18 19.77
C ALA A 343 -22.16 -6.08 18.93
N PHE A 344 -21.77 -7.33 18.68
CA PHE A 344 -22.73 -8.39 18.31
C PHE A 344 -22.27 -9.75 18.84
N ASP A 345 -22.14 -9.85 20.17
CA ASP A 345 -22.42 -11.10 20.88
C ASP A 345 -23.94 -11.24 21.01
N ALA A 346 -24.51 -12.10 20.16
CA ALA A 346 -25.82 -12.70 20.38
C ALA A 346 -25.89 -14.00 19.59
N ASP A 347 -25.58 -15.09 20.29
CA ASP A 347 -26.01 -16.48 20.08
C ASP A 347 -26.97 -16.72 18.91
N GLU A 348 -26.45 -17.28 17.81
CA GLU A 348 -27.25 -18.10 16.90
C GLU A 348 -26.33 -19.08 16.15
N GLU A 349 -26.09 -20.25 16.77
CA GLU A 349 -25.54 -21.40 16.06
C GLU A 349 -26.55 -21.92 15.01
N PRO A 350 -26.15 -22.13 13.75
CA PRO A 350 -26.84 -23.04 12.86
C PRO A 350 -26.11 -24.39 12.82
N THR A 351 -26.76 -25.38 13.41
CA THR A 351 -26.46 -26.82 13.26
C THR A 351 -26.34 -27.24 11.78
N MET A 352 -25.12 -27.41 11.28
CA MET A 352 -24.87 -28.03 9.97
C MET A 352 -24.79 -29.56 10.14
N SER A 353 -25.95 -30.19 9.97
CA SER A 353 -26.09 -31.64 9.78
C SER A 353 -25.28 -32.11 8.56
N VAL A 354 -24.22 -32.88 8.82
CA VAL A 354 -23.51 -33.67 7.82
C VAL A 354 -24.32 -34.95 7.58
N GLY A 355 -24.90 -35.10 6.38
CA GLY A 355 -25.59 -36.33 6.01
C GLY A 355 -26.18 -36.34 4.60
N ALA A 356 -25.36 -36.67 3.60
CA ALA A 356 -25.86 -37.16 2.32
C ALA A 356 -24.87 -38.17 1.70
N SER A 357 -24.91 -39.39 2.22
CA SER A 357 -24.49 -40.59 1.50
C SER A 357 -25.43 -40.80 0.31
N ILE A 358 -24.84 -40.90 -0.89
CA ILE A 358 -25.50 -41.37 -2.09
C ILE A 358 -25.38 -42.89 -2.06
N ASP A 359 -26.48 -43.59 -1.83
CA ASP A 359 -26.58 -45.01 -2.13
C ASP A 359 -27.90 -45.34 -2.83
N ASP A 360 -27.74 -46.07 -3.93
CA ASP A 360 -28.74 -46.59 -4.84
C ASP A 360 -29.86 -47.37 -4.13
N LYS A 361 -31.12 -46.93 -4.32
CA LYS A 361 -32.29 -47.77 -4.04
C LYS A 361 -32.79 -48.42 -5.32
N ALA A 362 -32.41 -49.69 -5.48
CA ALA A 362 -33.16 -50.67 -6.23
C ALA A 362 -34.38 -51.13 -5.41
N GLU A 363 -35.52 -51.26 -6.09
CA GLU A 363 -36.75 -51.82 -5.56
C GLU A 363 -36.60 -53.29 -5.16
N ALA A 364 -37.05 -53.64 -3.95
CA ALA A 364 -37.84 -54.84 -3.63
C ALA A 364 -37.92 -55.03 -2.11
N GLY A 365 -39.09 -55.43 -1.60
CA GLY A 365 -39.17 -56.15 -0.33
C GLY A 365 -40.25 -55.66 0.61
N GLU A 366 -41.37 -56.37 0.58
CA GLU A 366 -42.44 -56.38 1.57
C GLU A 366 -41.92 -56.69 2.99
N GLY A 367 -42.58 -56.16 4.02
CA GLY A 367 -42.34 -56.54 5.40
C GLY A 367 -43.15 -55.70 6.39
N GLU A 368 -44.40 -56.11 6.62
CA GLU A 368 -45.17 -55.74 7.81
C GLU A 368 -44.47 -56.28 9.08
N GLY A 369 -44.50 -55.51 10.16
CA GLY A 369 -43.86 -55.88 11.43
C GLY A 369 -44.14 -54.87 12.52
N ASP A 370 -45.27 -55.11 13.18
CA ASP A 370 -45.81 -54.54 14.42
C ASP A 370 -44.83 -54.38 15.60
N GLU A 371 -45.33 -53.60 16.57
CA GLU A 371 -45.18 -53.73 18.03
C GLU A 371 -43.98 -53.06 18.73
N ASP A 372 -44.33 -51.96 19.41
CA ASP A 372 -44.37 -51.84 20.87
C ASP A 372 -43.09 -51.63 21.70
N ASP A 373 -43.30 -50.70 22.63
CA ASP A 373 -42.89 -50.69 24.03
C ASP A 373 -41.48 -50.21 24.44
N ASP A 374 -41.56 -49.10 25.16
CA ASP A 374 -41.14 -48.94 26.55
C ASP A 374 -39.69 -48.51 26.88
N ASP A 375 -39.71 -47.38 27.60
CA ASP A 375 -39.12 -47.18 28.91
C ASP A 375 -37.60 -46.96 29.02
N ASP A 376 -37.36 -45.74 29.49
CA ASP A 376 -36.66 -45.43 30.75
C ASP A 376 -35.14 -45.51 30.83
N ASP A 377 -34.71 -44.57 31.66
CA ASP A 377 -33.48 -44.53 32.43
C ASP A 377 -32.19 -44.21 31.65
N ALA A 378 -31.26 -43.47 32.20
CA ALA A 378 -31.17 -42.59 33.35
C ALA A 378 -29.70 -42.14 33.30
N ASP A 379 -29.46 -40.96 33.85
CA ASP A 379 -28.23 -40.62 34.57
C ASP A 379 -26.91 -40.43 33.81
N ASP A 380 -26.18 -39.45 34.35
CA ASP A 380 -24.72 -39.45 34.54
C ASP A 380 -23.91 -39.26 33.23
N ASP A 381 -23.08 -38.24 33.07
CA ASP A 381 -22.18 -37.61 34.03
C ASP A 381 -21.45 -36.48 33.29
N ASP A 382 -20.97 -35.51 34.07
CA ASP A 382 -19.66 -34.85 33.94
C ASP A 382 -19.03 -34.80 32.54
N ASP A 383 -19.06 -33.64 31.89
CA ASP A 383 -17.95 -33.24 31.04
C ASP A 383 -17.60 -31.78 31.38
N ASP A 384 -16.33 -31.62 31.71
CA ASP A 384 -15.66 -30.45 32.22
C ASP A 384 -15.78 -29.28 31.23
N ASP A 385 -16.39 -28.18 31.69
CA ASP A 385 -16.20 -26.85 31.11
C ASP A 385 -14.76 -26.38 31.45
N ASP A 386 -13.78 -27.01 30.82
CA ASP A 386 -12.45 -26.44 30.62
C ASP A 386 -12.63 -25.32 29.58
N ASP A 387 -13.03 -24.15 30.06
CA ASP A 387 -12.80 -22.86 29.39
C ASP A 387 -11.27 -22.65 29.30
N GLU A 388 -10.63 -23.40 28.40
CA GLU A 388 -9.33 -23.02 27.85
C GLU A 388 -9.59 -21.75 27.03
N ASP A 389 -9.44 -20.62 27.70
CA ASP A 389 -9.12 -19.32 27.12
C ASP A 389 -7.84 -19.49 26.26
N ASP A 390 -8.00 -20.09 25.08
CA ASP A 390 -7.10 -19.96 23.94
C ASP A 390 -7.25 -18.50 23.46
N ASP A 391 -6.66 -17.60 24.26
CA ASP A 391 -6.22 -16.28 23.82
C ASP A 391 -5.21 -16.51 22.70
N ASP A 392 -5.77 -16.74 21.51
CA ASP A 392 -5.11 -17.00 20.24
C ASP A 392 -4.38 -15.72 19.84
N ASN A 393 -3.21 -15.55 20.47
CA ASN A 393 -2.29 -14.44 20.34
C ASN A 393 -1.58 -14.52 18.97
N SER A 394 -2.36 -14.54 17.89
CA SER A 394 -1.92 -14.60 16.49
C SER A 394 -1.54 -13.22 15.95
N GLU A 395 -0.98 -12.35 16.79
CA GLU A 395 -0.39 -11.05 16.37
C GLU A 395 0.74 -11.22 15.32
N GLY A 396 1.16 -12.46 15.01
CA GLY A 396 2.12 -12.77 13.96
C GLY A 396 1.55 -12.86 12.53
N ASP A 397 0.24 -13.00 12.33
CA ASP A 397 -0.33 -13.28 11.00
C ASP A 397 -0.58 -12.01 10.17
N GLU A 398 -0.88 -10.88 10.81
CA GLU A 398 -1.17 -9.61 10.10
C GLU A 398 0.05 -9.08 9.34
N ASP A 399 1.25 -9.17 9.93
CA ASP A 399 2.49 -8.74 9.30
C ASP A 399 2.89 -9.64 8.11
N GLU A 400 2.62 -10.94 8.20
CA GLU A 400 2.85 -11.85 7.08
C GLU A 400 1.92 -11.54 5.91
N ASP A 401 0.64 -11.30 6.18
CA ASP A 401 -0.34 -10.97 5.15
C ASP A 401 -0.05 -9.61 4.51
N ARG A 402 0.29 -8.59 5.32
CA ARG A 402 0.77 -7.29 4.83
C ARG A 402 1.95 -7.43 3.87
N ASN A 403 2.95 -8.25 4.23
CA ASN A 403 4.11 -8.52 3.37
C ASN A 403 3.72 -9.24 2.06
N ARG A 404 2.72 -10.12 2.09
CA ARG A 404 2.18 -10.78 0.89
C ARG A 404 1.47 -9.76 -0.03
N HIS A 405 0.67 -8.85 0.53
CA HIS A 405 0.01 -7.78 -0.21
C HIS A 405 1.01 -6.84 -0.88
N ILE A 406 2.03 -6.39 -0.14
CA ILE A 406 3.10 -5.53 -0.69
C ILE A 406 3.83 -6.24 -1.83
N THR A 407 4.19 -7.52 -1.63
CA THR A 407 4.89 -8.30 -2.67
C THR A 407 4.04 -8.44 -3.91
N ARG A 408 2.74 -8.75 -3.75
CA ARG A 408 1.81 -8.90 -4.86
C ARG A 408 1.69 -7.59 -5.65
N HIS A 409 1.46 -6.47 -4.96
CA HIS A 409 1.33 -5.17 -5.60
C HIS A 409 2.62 -4.78 -6.34
N ALA A 410 3.78 -4.95 -5.71
CA ALA A 410 5.07 -4.73 -6.35
C ALA A 410 5.24 -5.61 -7.61
N GLY A 411 4.84 -6.88 -7.53
CA GLY A 411 4.83 -7.80 -8.66
C GLY A 411 3.95 -7.33 -9.82
N GLU A 412 2.75 -6.85 -9.53
CA GLU A 412 1.79 -6.33 -10.52
C GLU A 412 2.36 -5.08 -11.22
N VAL A 413 2.91 -4.13 -10.47
CA VAL A 413 3.56 -2.92 -11.01
C VAL A 413 4.76 -3.28 -11.89
N LEU A 414 5.66 -4.14 -11.41
CA LEU A 414 6.83 -4.59 -12.16
C LEU A 414 6.44 -5.33 -13.44
N THR A 415 5.38 -6.15 -13.39
CA THR A 415 4.85 -6.87 -14.55
C THR A 415 4.29 -5.91 -15.59
N ALA A 416 3.52 -4.90 -15.16
CA ALA A 416 3.00 -3.87 -16.05
C ALA A 416 4.13 -3.08 -16.74
N ARG A 417 5.16 -2.68 -15.97
CA ARG A 417 6.34 -1.99 -16.53
C ARG A 417 7.15 -2.88 -17.47
N ALA A 418 7.33 -4.16 -17.14
CA ALA A 418 7.97 -5.13 -18.01
C ALA A 418 7.22 -5.29 -19.34
N ALA A 419 5.89 -5.43 -19.29
CA ALA A 419 5.05 -5.54 -20.48
C ALA A 419 5.09 -4.28 -21.37
N ALA A 420 5.24 -3.10 -20.76
CA ALA A 420 5.44 -1.83 -21.45
C ALA A 420 6.88 -1.62 -21.97
N GLY A 421 7.82 -2.52 -21.67
CA GLY A 421 9.23 -2.40 -22.04
C GLY A 421 9.98 -1.31 -21.27
N LEU A 422 9.49 -0.93 -20.09
CA LEU A 422 10.03 0.14 -19.24
C LEU A 422 10.98 -0.38 -18.14
N LEU A 423 11.15 -1.70 -18.01
CA LEU A 423 11.99 -2.31 -16.98
C LEU A 423 13.43 -2.53 -17.50
N ASP A 424 14.43 -2.20 -16.68
CA ASP A 424 15.84 -2.41 -17.03
C ASP A 424 16.12 -3.92 -17.21
N PRO A 425 16.77 -4.34 -18.32
CA PRO A 425 17.07 -5.76 -18.55
C PRO A 425 17.86 -6.45 -17.43
N ARG A 426 18.64 -5.71 -16.63
CA ARG A 426 19.39 -6.24 -15.49
C ARG A 426 18.48 -6.77 -14.38
N VAL A 427 17.22 -6.31 -14.31
CA VAL A 427 16.23 -6.78 -13.34
C VAL A 427 16.02 -8.30 -13.48
N ALA A 428 16.00 -8.82 -14.72
CA ALA A 428 15.86 -10.26 -14.93
C ALA A 428 17.01 -11.07 -14.28
N ALA A 429 18.24 -10.55 -14.32
CA ALA A 429 19.39 -11.20 -13.66
C ALA A 429 19.26 -11.21 -12.13
N ALA A 430 18.70 -10.14 -11.54
CA ALA A 430 18.49 -10.03 -10.10
C ALA A 430 17.32 -10.89 -9.60
N LEU A 431 16.27 -11.06 -10.41
CA LEU A 431 15.08 -11.84 -10.02
C LEU A 431 15.24 -13.35 -10.20
N ARG A 432 16.03 -13.82 -11.18
CA ARG A 432 16.25 -15.25 -11.45
C ARG A 432 16.60 -16.09 -10.22
N PRO A 433 17.53 -15.69 -9.34
CA PRO A 433 17.85 -16.45 -8.13
C PRO A 433 16.63 -16.78 -7.25
N ILE A 434 15.59 -15.94 -7.27
CA ILE A 434 14.37 -16.13 -6.47
C ILE A 434 13.56 -17.35 -6.96
N LEU A 435 13.60 -17.67 -8.26
CA LEU A 435 12.90 -18.84 -8.81
C LEU A 435 13.40 -20.17 -8.20
N ALA A 436 14.65 -20.19 -7.74
CA ALA A 436 15.33 -21.38 -7.23
C ALA A 436 15.12 -21.64 -5.73
N VAL A 437 14.42 -20.76 -5.00
CA VAL A 437 14.19 -20.88 -3.54
C VAL A 437 12.81 -21.52 -3.30
N PRO A 438 12.70 -22.83 -3.01
CA PRO A 438 11.39 -23.48 -2.90
C PRO A 438 10.65 -23.08 -1.61
N SER A 439 9.33 -23.32 -1.62
CA SER A 439 8.38 -23.48 -0.51
C SER A 439 8.16 -22.32 0.50
N LYS A 440 9.16 -21.53 0.88
CA LYS A 440 8.97 -20.46 1.88
C LYS A 440 8.39 -19.16 1.30
N TYR A 441 8.51 -18.94 -0.01
CA TYR A 441 8.16 -17.65 -0.65
C TYR A 441 7.42 -17.81 -1.97
N GLU A 442 6.40 -18.67 -2.01
CA GLU A 442 5.68 -19.01 -3.24
C GLU A 442 4.99 -17.79 -3.89
N HIS A 443 4.49 -16.86 -3.07
CA HIS A 443 3.94 -15.59 -3.55
C HIS A 443 5.01 -14.72 -4.25
N ARG A 444 6.25 -14.67 -3.73
CA ARG A 444 7.38 -13.95 -4.37
C ARG A 444 7.76 -14.62 -5.69
N ARG A 445 7.86 -15.95 -5.71
CA ARG A 445 8.14 -16.69 -6.94
C ARG A 445 7.08 -16.45 -7.99
N SER A 446 5.81 -16.47 -7.60
CA SER A 446 4.67 -16.19 -8.48
C SER A 446 4.79 -14.82 -9.14
N ALA A 447 5.06 -13.77 -8.36
CA ALA A 447 5.29 -12.42 -8.88
C ALA A 447 6.49 -12.37 -9.83
N VAL A 448 7.61 -13.00 -9.47
CA VAL A 448 8.82 -13.05 -10.31
C VAL A 448 8.57 -13.76 -11.65
N VAL A 449 7.83 -14.87 -11.65
CA VAL A 449 7.44 -15.58 -12.86
C VAL A 449 6.69 -14.66 -13.83
N GLU A 450 5.73 -13.89 -13.32
CA GLU A 450 4.94 -12.94 -14.12
C GLU A 450 5.81 -11.83 -14.71
N VAL A 451 6.71 -11.24 -13.90
CA VAL A 451 7.64 -10.19 -14.35
C VAL A 451 8.57 -10.73 -15.45
N LEU A 452 9.20 -11.89 -15.24
CA LEU A 452 10.13 -12.49 -16.21
C LEU A 452 9.43 -12.90 -17.51
N GLY A 453 8.19 -13.40 -17.41
CA GLY A 453 7.33 -13.67 -18.56
C GLY A 453 7.02 -12.42 -19.37
N ALA A 454 6.65 -11.33 -18.70
CA ALA A 454 6.38 -10.03 -19.33
C ALA A 454 7.64 -9.42 -19.99
N MET A 455 8.81 -9.59 -19.37
CA MET A 455 10.12 -9.20 -19.96
C MET A 455 10.54 -10.09 -21.14
N LYS A 456 9.90 -11.25 -21.32
CA LYS A 456 10.29 -12.29 -22.29
C LYS A 456 11.72 -12.79 -22.08
N ASP A 457 12.15 -12.94 -20.84
CA ASP A 457 13.52 -13.35 -20.50
C ASP A 457 13.77 -14.84 -20.80
N ARG A 458 14.51 -15.11 -21.89
CA ARG A 458 14.86 -16.48 -22.30
C ARG A 458 15.82 -17.17 -21.34
N GLU A 459 16.65 -16.43 -20.60
CA GLU A 459 17.61 -17.03 -19.67
C GLU A 459 16.92 -17.68 -18.46
N SER A 460 15.66 -17.32 -18.19
CA SER A 460 14.84 -17.90 -17.12
C SER A 460 14.16 -19.22 -17.49
N VAL A 461 14.07 -19.57 -18.78
CA VAL A 461 13.33 -20.75 -19.26
C VAL A 461 13.77 -22.06 -18.60
N PRO A 462 15.08 -22.37 -18.41
CA PRO A 462 15.49 -23.60 -17.74
C PRO A 462 14.97 -23.71 -16.30
N GLN A 463 14.93 -22.59 -15.57
CA GLN A 463 14.40 -22.57 -14.20
C GLN A 463 12.88 -22.71 -14.20
N LEU A 464 12.17 -22.02 -15.09
CA LEU A 464 10.71 -22.16 -15.24
C LEU A 464 10.30 -23.61 -15.60
N ILE A 465 11.06 -24.28 -16.47
CA ILE A 465 10.85 -25.70 -16.78
C ILE A 465 11.05 -26.56 -15.54
N LYS A 466 12.12 -26.32 -14.79
CA LYS A 466 12.42 -27.07 -13.56
C LYS A 466 11.29 -26.98 -12.53
N ILE A 467 10.58 -25.85 -12.48
CA ILE A 467 9.42 -25.68 -11.58
C ILE A 467 8.33 -26.72 -11.87
N PHE A 468 8.06 -27.05 -13.14
CA PHE A 468 7.09 -28.10 -13.47
C PHE A 468 7.53 -29.47 -12.95
N ASP A 469 8.83 -29.77 -13.01
CA ASP A 469 9.37 -31.05 -12.56
C ASP A 469 9.37 -31.13 -11.02
N ASP A 470 9.69 -30.03 -10.34
CA ASP A 470 9.80 -29.94 -8.88
C ASP A 470 8.42 -29.76 -8.19
N THR A 471 7.37 -29.38 -8.93
CA THR A 471 6.04 -29.02 -8.37
C THR A 471 4.90 -29.85 -8.99
N PRO A 472 4.95 -31.20 -8.96
CA PRO A 472 3.83 -32.00 -9.44
C PRO A 472 2.61 -31.81 -8.53
N ILE A 473 1.42 -31.82 -9.13
CA ILE A 473 0.16 -31.91 -8.43
C ILE A 473 -0.24 -33.39 -8.39
N THR A 474 -0.37 -33.94 -7.19
CA THR A 474 -0.60 -35.37 -6.95
C THR A 474 -2.02 -35.70 -6.48
N SER A 475 -2.76 -34.70 -5.98
CA SER A 475 -4.12 -34.84 -5.48
C SER A 475 -4.85 -33.49 -5.53
N SER A 476 -6.16 -33.48 -5.29
CA SER A 476 -6.95 -32.24 -5.23
C SER A 476 -6.56 -31.34 -4.07
N LEU A 477 -6.19 -31.90 -2.91
CA LEU A 477 -5.71 -31.11 -1.76
C LEU A 477 -4.35 -30.48 -2.07
N ASP A 478 -3.47 -31.24 -2.72
CA ASP A 478 -2.15 -30.79 -3.16
C ASP A 478 -2.23 -29.71 -4.28
N ALA A 479 -3.37 -29.61 -4.96
CA ALA A 479 -3.59 -28.64 -6.03
C ALA A 479 -3.75 -27.21 -5.52
N ILE A 480 -4.21 -27.04 -4.28
CA ILE A 480 -4.52 -25.73 -3.70
C ILE A 480 -3.24 -24.88 -3.71
N GLY A 481 -3.29 -23.72 -4.37
CA GLY A 481 -2.15 -22.82 -4.56
C GLY A 481 -1.15 -23.26 -5.64
N LYS A 482 -0.84 -24.56 -5.78
CA LYS A 482 0.04 -25.07 -6.84
C LYS A 482 -0.55 -24.84 -8.23
N GLU A 483 -1.85 -25.03 -8.41
CA GLU A 483 -2.51 -24.85 -9.70
C GLU A 483 -2.32 -23.42 -10.24
N ASP A 484 -2.53 -22.40 -9.40
CA ASP A 484 -2.39 -21.00 -9.77
C ASP A 484 -0.94 -20.65 -10.11
N PHE A 485 0.01 -21.19 -9.33
CA PHE A 485 1.42 -21.02 -9.62
C PHE A 485 1.82 -21.65 -10.97
N LEU A 486 1.37 -22.87 -11.24
CA LEU A 486 1.64 -23.54 -12.52
C LEU A 486 0.98 -22.83 -13.71
N ILE A 487 -0.19 -22.23 -13.52
CA ILE A 487 -0.84 -21.38 -14.53
C ILE A 487 0.04 -20.18 -14.87
N LYS A 488 0.60 -19.50 -13.87
CA LYS A 488 1.53 -18.37 -14.06
C LYS A 488 2.80 -18.81 -14.79
N VAL A 489 3.39 -19.95 -14.40
CA VAL A 489 4.59 -20.51 -15.06
C VAL A 489 4.31 -20.86 -16.53
N ALA A 490 3.20 -21.53 -16.81
CA ALA A 490 2.78 -21.83 -18.17
C ALA A 490 2.58 -20.57 -19.00
N SER A 491 1.88 -19.57 -18.44
CA SER A 491 1.63 -18.29 -19.10
C SER A 491 2.93 -17.54 -19.42
N ALA A 492 3.88 -17.50 -18.47
CA ALA A 492 5.20 -16.90 -18.66
C ALA A 492 5.99 -17.59 -19.78
N LEU A 493 6.02 -18.93 -19.78
CA LEU A 493 6.66 -19.71 -20.85
C LEU A 493 6.00 -19.47 -22.22
N GLY A 494 4.67 -19.35 -22.25
CA GLY A 494 3.93 -18.98 -23.45
C GLY A 494 4.28 -17.59 -23.98
N ALA A 495 4.45 -16.61 -23.09
CA ALA A 495 4.86 -15.25 -23.43
C ALA A 495 6.31 -15.17 -23.96
N ILE A 496 7.22 -15.97 -23.40
CA ILE A 496 8.62 -16.10 -23.87
C ILE A 496 8.67 -16.85 -25.21
N ALA A 497 7.79 -17.84 -25.39
CA ALA A 497 7.68 -18.70 -26.57
C ALA A 497 8.99 -19.41 -26.96
N ASP A 498 9.74 -19.89 -25.97
CA ASP A 498 10.98 -20.65 -26.22
C ASP A 498 10.69 -22.13 -26.56
N PRO A 499 11.18 -22.65 -27.69
CA PRO A 499 10.95 -24.04 -28.08
C PRO A 499 11.46 -25.09 -27.07
N SER A 500 12.43 -24.77 -26.21
CA SER A 500 12.92 -25.71 -25.21
C SER A 500 11.87 -26.07 -24.15
N ALA A 501 10.80 -25.26 -24.01
CA ALA A 501 9.70 -25.51 -23.08
C ALA A 501 8.68 -26.55 -23.58
N ILE A 502 8.71 -26.90 -24.88
CA ILE A 502 7.70 -27.77 -25.51
C ILE A 502 7.56 -29.13 -24.80
N PRO A 503 8.63 -29.86 -24.43
CA PRO A 503 8.50 -31.14 -23.73
C PRO A 503 7.80 -31.00 -22.37
N ALA A 504 8.16 -29.99 -21.58
CA ALA A 504 7.61 -29.79 -20.25
C ALA A 504 6.13 -29.38 -20.29
N LEU A 505 5.77 -28.45 -21.19
CA LEU A 505 4.39 -28.07 -21.43
C LEU A 505 3.55 -29.25 -21.95
N SER A 506 4.11 -30.08 -22.84
CA SER A 506 3.42 -31.30 -23.30
C SER A 506 3.19 -32.31 -22.17
N ASN A 507 4.11 -32.41 -21.21
CA ASN A 507 3.95 -33.26 -20.03
C ASN A 507 2.84 -32.73 -19.12
N LEU A 508 2.82 -31.43 -18.84
CA LEU A 508 1.75 -30.82 -18.04
C LEU A 508 0.38 -30.98 -18.72
N VAL A 509 0.31 -30.86 -20.06
CA VAL A 509 -0.94 -31.10 -20.79
C VAL A 509 -1.43 -32.54 -20.62
N ARG A 510 -0.52 -33.51 -20.60
CA ARG A 510 -0.82 -34.94 -20.42
C ARG A 510 -0.94 -35.38 -18.97
N ALA A 511 -0.70 -34.50 -18.00
CA ALA A 511 -0.73 -34.85 -16.59
C ALA A 511 -2.07 -35.49 -16.25
N ALA A 512 -2.05 -36.61 -15.52
CA ALA A 512 -3.25 -37.35 -15.18
C ALA A 512 -4.03 -36.65 -14.07
N GLY A 513 -5.32 -36.99 -13.94
CA GLY A 513 -6.17 -36.42 -12.91
C GLY A 513 -6.72 -35.04 -13.28
N ASP A 514 -7.70 -34.64 -12.50
CA ASP A 514 -8.54 -33.47 -12.76
C ASP A 514 -8.14 -32.22 -12.01
N HIS A 515 -7.39 -32.39 -10.94
CA HIS A 515 -6.59 -31.35 -10.31
C HIS A 515 -5.58 -30.71 -11.27
N ASN A 516 -5.30 -31.33 -12.42
CA ASN A 516 -4.49 -30.75 -13.49
C ASN A 516 -5.32 -30.03 -14.56
N ASP A 517 -6.66 -30.01 -14.49
CA ASP A 517 -7.52 -29.45 -15.54
C ASP A 517 -7.30 -27.94 -15.74
N LYS A 518 -7.19 -27.18 -14.64
CA LYS A 518 -6.96 -25.72 -14.70
C LYS A 518 -5.61 -25.36 -15.34
N PRO A 519 -4.45 -25.92 -14.91
CA PRO A 519 -3.18 -25.62 -15.56
C PRO A 519 -3.06 -26.20 -16.99
N ARG A 520 -3.89 -27.19 -17.36
CA ARG A 520 -3.86 -27.82 -18.69
C ARG A 520 -4.12 -26.84 -19.83
N ALA A 521 -5.11 -25.96 -19.69
CA ALA A 521 -5.48 -25.02 -20.75
C ALA A 521 -4.39 -23.96 -21.00
N PRO A 522 -3.88 -23.23 -19.99
CA PRO A 522 -2.75 -22.32 -20.14
C PRO A 522 -1.49 -23.01 -20.69
N ALA A 523 -1.21 -24.25 -20.25
CA ALA A 523 -0.09 -25.03 -20.78
C ALA A 523 -0.25 -25.35 -22.28
N ALA A 524 -1.44 -25.69 -22.73
CA ALA A 524 -1.72 -25.95 -24.15
C ALA A 524 -1.64 -24.68 -25.02
N GLU A 525 -2.04 -23.52 -24.51
CA GLU A 525 -1.84 -22.24 -25.20
C GLU A 525 -0.37 -21.81 -25.25
N ALA A 526 0.36 -21.99 -24.14
CA ALA A 526 1.79 -21.76 -24.10
C ALA A 526 2.52 -22.67 -25.11
N LEU A 527 2.10 -23.94 -25.19
CA LEU A 527 2.61 -24.90 -26.16
C LEU A 527 2.33 -24.44 -27.59
N ALA A 528 1.11 -23.96 -27.88
CA ALA A 528 0.77 -23.41 -29.18
C ALA A 528 1.68 -22.22 -29.57
N SER A 529 2.00 -21.36 -28.60
CA SER A 529 2.89 -20.21 -28.79
C SER A 529 4.34 -20.64 -29.09
N CYS A 530 4.85 -21.63 -28.36
CA CYS A 530 6.19 -22.20 -28.61
C CYS A 530 6.27 -22.89 -29.99
N LEU A 531 5.23 -23.62 -30.39
CA LEU A 531 5.14 -24.27 -31.70
C LEU A 531 5.00 -23.27 -32.86
N ALA A 532 4.32 -22.14 -32.64
CA ALA A 532 4.27 -21.06 -33.63
C ALA A 532 5.66 -20.46 -33.87
N ALA A 533 6.48 -20.34 -32.82
CA ALA A 533 7.86 -19.85 -32.91
C ALA A 533 8.82 -20.87 -33.56
N ALA A 534 8.64 -22.17 -33.27
CA ALA A 534 9.40 -23.26 -33.90
C ALA A 534 8.49 -24.46 -34.22
N PRO A 535 7.94 -24.53 -35.45
CA PRO A 535 7.06 -25.62 -35.84
C PRO A 535 7.74 -26.98 -35.76
N GLN A 536 7.18 -27.87 -34.94
CA GLN A 536 7.62 -29.26 -34.81
C GLN A 536 6.42 -30.19 -34.57
N PRO A 537 6.52 -31.49 -34.92
CA PRO A 537 5.43 -32.42 -34.65
C PRO A 537 5.22 -32.57 -33.14
N ILE A 538 3.95 -32.64 -32.73
CA ILE A 538 3.56 -33.05 -31.38
C ILE A 538 2.93 -34.44 -31.42
N ASP A 539 3.01 -35.12 -30.30
CA ASP A 539 2.36 -36.41 -30.10
C ASP A 539 0.83 -36.22 -30.07
N ASP A 540 0.10 -37.06 -30.81
CA ASP A 540 -1.37 -37.03 -30.87
C ASP A 540 -2.03 -37.21 -29.49
N SER A 541 -1.32 -37.84 -28.53
CA SER A 541 -1.76 -37.97 -27.14
C SER A 541 -1.96 -36.61 -26.45
N VAL A 542 -1.21 -35.57 -26.83
CA VAL A 542 -1.35 -34.22 -26.25
C VAL A 542 -2.74 -33.65 -26.54
N LEU A 543 -3.19 -33.74 -27.81
CA LEU A 543 -4.55 -33.32 -28.18
C LEU A 543 -5.60 -34.23 -27.54
N ALA A 544 -5.36 -35.54 -27.47
CA ALA A 544 -6.29 -36.48 -26.86
C ALA A 544 -6.52 -36.16 -25.36
N SER A 545 -5.47 -35.79 -24.61
CA SER A 545 -5.56 -35.40 -23.21
C SER A 545 -6.40 -34.15 -22.94
N LEU A 546 -6.61 -33.29 -23.95
CA LEU A 546 -7.52 -32.15 -23.86
C LEU A 546 -8.99 -32.54 -24.13
N LEU A 547 -9.24 -33.54 -24.98
CA LEU A 547 -10.59 -33.96 -25.36
C LEU A 547 -11.31 -34.70 -24.22
N THR A 548 -10.59 -35.48 -23.41
CA THR A 548 -11.16 -36.20 -22.25
C THR A 548 -11.86 -35.24 -21.27
N PRO A 549 -11.20 -34.22 -20.70
CA PRO A 549 -11.86 -33.29 -19.79
C PRO A 549 -12.95 -32.45 -20.49
N ILE A 550 -12.82 -32.14 -21.79
CA ILE A 550 -13.90 -31.49 -22.57
C ILE A 550 -15.18 -32.34 -22.58
N ALA A 551 -15.06 -33.66 -22.75
CA ALA A 551 -16.19 -34.57 -22.81
C ALA A 551 -16.79 -34.86 -21.42
N GLU A 552 -15.96 -34.92 -20.40
CA GLU A 552 -16.35 -35.43 -19.09
C GLU A 552 -16.78 -34.35 -18.11
N ARG A 553 -16.22 -33.14 -18.17
CA ARG A 553 -16.39 -32.10 -17.16
C ARG A 553 -17.68 -31.31 -17.32
N ASN A 554 -18.26 -30.94 -16.17
CA ASN A 554 -19.45 -30.09 -16.07
C ASN A 554 -19.14 -28.65 -15.61
N SER A 555 -17.87 -28.25 -15.59
CA SER A 555 -17.47 -26.86 -15.33
C SER A 555 -17.48 -26.07 -16.64
N ALA A 556 -18.34 -25.03 -16.73
CA ALA A 556 -18.40 -24.18 -17.92
C ALA A 556 -17.07 -23.48 -18.19
N GLU A 557 -16.41 -22.98 -17.15
CA GLU A 557 -15.14 -22.27 -17.24
C GLU A 557 -14.03 -23.15 -17.82
N ALA A 558 -13.74 -24.28 -17.15
CA ALA A 558 -12.69 -25.19 -17.61
C ALA A 558 -13.00 -25.72 -19.02
N ASN A 559 -14.28 -25.96 -19.33
CA ASN A 559 -14.70 -26.41 -20.63
C ASN A 559 -14.44 -25.35 -21.72
N ALA A 560 -14.73 -24.08 -21.47
CA ALA A 560 -14.46 -22.99 -22.41
C ALA A 560 -12.94 -22.82 -22.65
N ASP A 561 -12.14 -22.82 -21.58
CA ASP A 561 -10.69 -22.68 -21.68
C ASP A 561 -10.04 -23.84 -22.43
N LEU A 562 -10.45 -25.08 -22.13
CA LEU A 562 -9.94 -26.28 -22.82
C LEU A 562 -10.31 -26.30 -24.31
N HIS A 563 -11.55 -25.92 -24.67
CA HIS A 563 -11.96 -25.80 -26.07
C HIS A 563 -11.08 -24.81 -26.82
N PHE A 564 -10.93 -23.60 -26.27
CA PHE A 564 -10.15 -22.56 -26.93
C PHE A 564 -8.67 -22.96 -27.04
N ALA A 565 -8.08 -23.50 -25.97
CA ALA A 565 -6.70 -23.97 -25.96
C ALA A 565 -6.47 -25.10 -26.98
N TYR A 566 -7.42 -26.05 -27.11
CA TYR A 566 -7.39 -27.08 -28.14
C TYR A 566 -7.35 -26.47 -29.55
N GLY A 567 -8.25 -25.52 -29.83
CA GLY A 567 -8.32 -24.84 -31.13
C GLY A 567 -7.04 -24.09 -31.47
N ARG A 568 -6.47 -23.37 -30.50
CA ARG A 568 -5.19 -22.66 -30.63
C ARG A 568 -4.05 -23.63 -30.94
N LEU A 569 -3.91 -24.71 -30.17
CA LEU A 569 -2.87 -25.71 -30.37
C LEU A 569 -3.01 -26.40 -31.73
N ALA A 570 -4.23 -26.80 -32.12
CA ALA A 570 -4.47 -27.44 -33.40
C ALA A 570 -4.23 -26.47 -34.59
N SER A 571 -4.47 -25.17 -34.43
CA SER A 571 -4.28 -24.17 -35.49
C SER A 571 -2.82 -24.04 -35.96
N VAL A 572 -1.84 -24.35 -35.11
CA VAL A 572 -0.40 -24.29 -35.44
C VAL A 572 0.12 -25.59 -36.04
N LEU A 573 -0.69 -26.65 -36.10
CA LEU A 573 -0.31 -27.94 -36.69
C LEU A 573 -0.32 -27.91 -38.22
N PRO A 574 0.41 -28.85 -38.87
CA PRO A 574 0.31 -29.12 -40.29
C PRO A 574 -1.15 -29.36 -40.73
N ALA A 575 -1.50 -28.95 -41.95
CA ALA A 575 -2.89 -28.95 -42.44
C ALA A 575 -3.63 -30.29 -42.28
N ALA A 576 -2.96 -31.42 -42.51
CA ALA A 576 -3.57 -32.75 -42.35
C ALA A 576 -3.90 -33.06 -40.88
N GLN A 577 -2.97 -32.79 -39.96
CA GLN A 577 -3.17 -32.98 -38.53
C GLN A 577 -4.21 -32.01 -37.97
N ARG A 578 -4.21 -30.77 -38.46
CA ARG A 578 -5.21 -29.76 -38.12
C ARG A 578 -6.62 -30.18 -38.52
N SER A 579 -6.79 -30.73 -39.72
CA SER A 579 -8.08 -31.29 -40.17
C SER A 579 -8.53 -32.44 -39.27
N ALA A 580 -7.62 -33.38 -38.98
CA ALA A 580 -7.94 -34.50 -38.08
C ALA A 580 -8.26 -34.04 -36.64
N ALA A 581 -7.61 -32.99 -36.15
CA ALA A 581 -7.93 -32.38 -34.85
C ALA A 581 -9.32 -31.72 -34.87
N ARG A 582 -9.67 -31.02 -35.95
CA ARG A 582 -11.02 -30.45 -36.14
C ARG A 582 -12.09 -31.53 -36.07
N ASP A 583 -11.92 -32.61 -36.82
CA ASP A 583 -12.90 -33.70 -36.89
C ASP A 583 -13.10 -34.35 -35.51
N ARG A 584 -12.00 -34.62 -34.80
CA ARG A 584 -12.04 -35.11 -33.41
C ARG A 584 -12.80 -34.17 -32.46
N LEU A 585 -12.56 -32.86 -32.53
CA LEU A 585 -13.26 -31.88 -31.70
C LEU A 585 -14.75 -31.79 -32.05
N ALA A 586 -15.11 -31.89 -33.33
CA ALA A 586 -16.49 -31.88 -33.78
C ALA A 586 -17.26 -33.11 -33.27
N GLU A 587 -16.61 -34.28 -33.27
CA GLU A 587 -17.17 -35.55 -32.79
C GLU A 587 -17.22 -35.67 -31.25
N THR A 588 -16.41 -34.88 -30.55
CA THR A 588 -16.36 -34.92 -29.08
C THR A 588 -17.67 -34.33 -28.50
N PRO A 589 -18.42 -35.10 -27.69
CA PRO A 589 -19.61 -34.58 -27.03
C PRO A 589 -19.22 -33.52 -25.99
N THR A 590 -20.07 -32.51 -25.79
CA THR A 590 -19.92 -31.56 -24.67
C THR A 590 -21.15 -31.67 -23.77
N LYS A 591 -20.92 -31.69 -22.46
CA LYS A 591 -22.00 -31.67 -21.45
C LYS A 591 -22.56 -30.27 -21.22
N ARG A 592 -21.82 -29.22 -21.62
CA ARG A 592 -22.19 -27.81 -21.41
C ARG A 592 -22.66 -27.17 -22.70
N THR A 593 -23.78 -26.45 -22.61
CA THR A 593 -24.41 -25.72 -23.71
C THR A 593 -24.56 -24.23 -23.39
N ASP A 594 -23.86 -23.72 -22.39
CA ASP A 594 -23.88 -22.29 -22.06
C ASP A 594 -23.21 -21.47 -23.16
N ALA A 595 -23.41 -20.15 -23.11
CA ALA A 595 -22.93 -19.23 -24.13
C ALA A 595 -21.40 -19.25 -24.27
N THR A 596 -20.63 -19.12 -23.18
CA THR A 596 -19.16 -19.05 -23.22
C THR A 596 -18.49 -20.34 -23.71
N PRO A 597 -18.84 -21.55 -23.20
CA PRO A 597 -18.32 -22.81 -23.75
C PRO A 597 -18.71 -23.03 -25.22
N THR A 598 -19.93 -22.66 -25.61
CA THR A 598 -20.38 -22.74 -27.01
C THR A 598 -19.57 -21.81 -27.91
N LEU A 599 -19.35 -20.56 -27.47
CA LEU A 599 -18.50 -19.58 -28.15
C LEU A 599 -17.07 -20.12 -28.32
N ALA A 600 -16.47 -20.65 -27.24
CA ALA A 600 -15.12 -21.21 -27.27
C ALA A 600 -15.01 -22.41 -28.22
N ARG A 601 -16.02 -23.29 -28.24
CA ARG A 601 -16.08 -24.42 -29.18
C ARG A 601 -16.15 -23.96 -30.63
N LEU A 602 -17.03 -23.01 -30.96
CA LEU A 602 -17.15 -22.46 -32.31
C LEU A 602 -15.86 -21.75 -32.74
N ALA A 603 -15.23 -21.01 -31.84
CA ALA A 603 -13.93 -20.38 -32.07
C ALA A 603 -12.85 -21.43 -32.35
N ALA A 604 -12.80 -22.51 -31.58
CA ALA A 604 -11.83 -23.59 -31.76
C ALA A 604 -12.01 -24.32 -33.11
N LEU A 605 -13.25 -24.60 -33.51
CA LEU A 605 -13.56 -25.17 -34.82
C LEU A 605 -13.17 -24.20 -35.96
N SER A 606 -13.37 -22.90 -35.77
CA SER A 606 -12.97 -21.87 -36.74
C SER A 606 -11.45 -21.78 -36.89
N LEU A 607 -10.71 -21.77 -35.77
CA LEU A 607 -9.25 -21.74 -35.76
C LEU A 607 -8.62 -22.96 -36.45
N THR A 608 -9.22 -24.14 -36.28
CA THR A 608 -8.76 -25.37 -36.94
C THR A 608 -9.13 -25.46 -38.42
N SER A 609 -10.07 -24.65 -38.89
CA SER A 609 -10.48 -24.64 -40.31
C SER A 609 -9.45 -23.97 -41.24
N GLY A 610 -8.56 -23.13 -40.71
CA GLY A 610 -7.54 -22.40 -41.47
C GLY A 610 -8.07 -21.23 -42.31
N ALA A 611 -9.38 -21.18 -42.60
CA ALA A 611 -10.09 -20.03 -43.15
C ALA A 611 -11.31 -19.73 -42.28
N ALA A 612 -11.59 -18.45 -42.05
CA ALA A 612 -12.76 -18.04 -41.30
C ALA A 612 -14.03 -18.27 -42.13
N ASP A 613 -14.89 -19.18 -41.68
CA ASP A 613 -16.19 -19.42 -42.28
C ASP A 613 -17.15 -18.27 -41.88
N PRO A 614 -17.65 -17.47 -42.84
CA PRO A 614 -18.55 -16.36 -42.53
C PRO A 614 -19.82 -16.78 -41.77
N ALA A 615 -20.31 -18.01 -41.99
CA ALA A 615 -21.49 -18.51 -41.27
C ALA A 615 -21.17 -18.75 -39.78
N ALA A 616 -20.04 -19.39 -39.49
CA ALA A 616 -19.57 -19.60 -38.12
C ALA A 616 -19.26 -18.27 -37.42
N LEU A 617 -18.67 -17.30 -38.13
CA LEU A 617 -18.46 -15.94 -37.59
C LEU A 617 -19.77 -15.27 -37.20
N ALA A 618 -20.80 -15.36 -38.05
CA ALA A 618 -22.12 -14.78 -37.77
C ALA A 618 -22.82 -15.46 -36.58
N GLU A 619 -22.59 -16.75 -36.36
CA GLU A 619 -23.11 -17.49 -35.19
C GLU A 619 -22.38 -17.11 -33.89
N MET A 620 -21.08 -16.80 -33.96
CA MET A 620 -20.30 -16.38 -32.79
C MET A 620 -20.59 -14.93 -32.36
N GLN A 621 -20.94 -14.03 -33.27
CA GLN A 621 -21.21 -12.61 -32.99
C GLN A 621 -22.20 -12.36 -31.84
N PRO A 622 -23.40 -12.97 -31.80
CA PRO A 622 -24.31 -12.76 -30.68
C PRO A 622 -23.77 -13.34 -29.37
N LEU A 623 -23.03 -14.46 -29.41
CA LEU A 623 -22.47 -15.10 -28.22
C LEU A 623 -21.31 -14.29 -27.63
N ILE A 624 -20.46 -13.68 -28.46
CA ILE A 624 -19.37 -12.84 -27.98
C ILE A 624 -19.88 -11.50 -27.47
N HIS A 625 -20.89 -10.91 -28.13
CA HIS A 625 -21.59 -9.74 -27.60
C HIS A 625 -22.16 -10.07 -26.21
N ASP A 626 -22.81 -11.24 -26.05
CA ASP A 626 -23.33 -11.70 -24.77
C ASP A 626 -22.23 -11.82 -23.72
N ALA A 627 -21.15 -12.54 -24.02
CA ALA A 627 -20.05 -12.76 -23.08
C ALA A 627 -19.29 -11.48 -22.69
N LEU A 628 -19.26 -10.47 -23.58
CA LEU A 628 -18.61 -9.18 -23.33
C LEU A 628 -19.53 -8.13 -22.72
N THR A 629 -20.84 -8.33 -22.66
CA THR A 629 -21.77 -7.28 -22.19
C THR A 629 -22.75 -7.76 -21.13
N ARG A 630 -23.00 -9.07 -21.01
CA ARG A 630 -23.87 -9.63 -19.98
C ARG A 630 -23.13 -9.95 -18.69
N LEU A 631 -23.81 -9.61 -17.61
CA LEU A 631 -23.52 -10.02 -16.24
C LEU A 631 -23.91 -11.48 -16.00
N ASP A 632 -23.00 -12.23 -15.42
CA ASP A 632 -23.28 -13.52 -14.78
C ASP A 632 -23.74 -13.30 -13.32
N TYR A 633 -24.09 -14.38 -12.62
CA TYR A 633 -24.60 -14.31 -11.25
C TYR A 633 -23.59 -13.73 -10.25
N ALA A 634 -22.28 -13.88 -10.51
CA ALA A 634 -21.23 -13.28 -9.70
C ALA A 634 -20.20 -12.51 -10.55
N HIS A 635 -19.56 -11.50 -9.93
CA HIS A 635 -18.54 -10.68 -10.57
C HIS A 635 -17.37 -11.54 -11.08
N GLU A 636 -16.85 -12.47 -10.27
CA GLU A 636 -15.74 -13.32 -10.65
C GLU A 636 -16.00 -14.16 -11.90
N TYR A 637 -17.18 -14.78 -12.00
CA TYR A 637 -17.59 -15.53 -13.19
C TYR A 637 -17.67 -14.62 -14.42
N THR A 638 -18.17 -13.40 -14.23
CA THR A 638 -18.28 -12.42 -15.30
C THR A 638 -16.90 -11.98 -15.81
N VAL A 639 -15.97 -11.67 -14.90
CA VAL A 639 -14.57 -11.34 -15.23
C VAL A 639 -13.92 -12.48 -16.01
N ARG A 640 -14.13 -13.73 -15.59
CA ARG A 640 -13.62 -14.92 -16.27
C ARG A 640 -14.20 -15.07 -17.69
N ASN A 641 -15.51 -14.95 -17.84
CA ASN A 641 -16.18 -14.99 -19.15
C ASN A 641 -15.67 -13.91 -20.10
N ILE A 642 -15.48 -12.68 -19.60
CA ILE A 642 -14.90 -11.57 -20.37
C ILE A 642 -13.48 -11.91 -20.81
N ARG A 643 -12.62 -12.42 -19.93
CA ARG A 643 -11.24 -12.82 -20.28
C ARG A 643 -11.21 -13.87 -21.39
N THR A 644 -12.06 -14.89 -21.30
CA THR A 644 -12.17 -15.91 -22.36
C THR A 644 -12.67 -15.30 -23.67
N ALA A 645 -13.68 -14.42 -23.62
CA ALA A 645 -14.20 -13.72 -24.80
C ALA A 645 -13.16 -12.79 -25.45
N LEU A 646 -12.38 -12.03 -24.67
CA LEU A 646 -11.30 -11.18 -25.16
C LEU A 646 -10.15 -11.99 -25.76
N ARG A 647 -9.82 -13.15 -25.19
CA ARG A 647 -8.86 -14.11 -25.78
C ARG A 647 -9.36 -14.62 -27.14
N ILE A 648 -10.63 -14.97 -27.25
CA ILE A 648 -11.26 -15.38 -28.51
C ILE A 648 -11.26 -14.24 -29.52
N ALA A 649 -11.66 -13.03 -29.13
CA ALA A 649 -11.63 -11.83 -29.98
C ALA A 649 -10.21 -11.53 -30.48
N SER A 650 -9.18 -11.72 -29.64
CA SER A 650 -7.79 -11.49 -30.04
C SER A 650 -7.32 -12.47 -31.11
N ALA A 651 -7.79 -13.72 -31.05
CA ALA A 651 -7.50 -14.73 -32.07
C ALA A 651 -8.37 -14.58 -33.33
N LEU A 652 -9.60 -14.05 -33.19
CA LEU A 652 -10.58 -13.89 -34.25
C LEU A 652 -11.20 -12.46 -34.23
N PRO A 653 -10.46 -11.39 -34.56
CA PRO A 653 -10.94 -10.01 -34.36
C PRO A 653 -12.23 -9.67 -35.11
N SER A 654 -12.54 -10.40 -36.19
CA SER A 654 -13.75 -10.20 -36.99
C SER A 654 -15.06 -10.59 -36.28
N VAL A 655 -15.01 -11.31 -35.14
CA VAL A 655 -16.23 -11.69 -34.41
C VAL A 655 -16.73 -10.60 -33.46
N VAL A 656 -15.90 -9.64 -33.06
CA VAL A 656 -16.24 -8.64 -32.04
C VAL A 656 -16.59 -7.28 -32.66
N SER A 657 -17.61 -6.61 -32.12
CA SER A 657 -17.88 -5.21 -32.46
C SER A 657 -16.98 -4.29 -31.64
N PRO A 658 -16.36 -3.24 -32.22
CA PRO A 658 -15.62 -2.24 -31.44
C PRO A 658 -16.44 -1.61 -30.32
N ASP A 659 -17.76 -1.47 -30.51
CA ASP A 659 -18.65 -0.83 -29.54
C ASP A 659 -18.79 -1.67 -28.25
N ASP A 660 -18.65 -3.01 -28.35
CA ASP A 660 -18.66 -3.92 -27.20
C ASP A 660 -17.39 -3.77 -26.34
N LEU A 661 -16.30 -3.27 -26.92
CA LEU A 661 -15.01 -3.12 -26.25
C LEU A 661 -14.87 -1.79 -25.52
N VAL A 662 -15.59 -0.75 -25.96
CA VAL A 662 -15.44 0.62 -25.40
C VAL A 662 -15.68 0.63 -23.91
N TRP A 663 -16.72 -0.05 -23.41
CA TRP A 663 -17.01 -0.05 -21.98
C TRP A 663 -15.98 -0.87 -21.17
N LEU A 664 -15.32 -1.86 -21.78
CA LEU A 664 -14.27 -2.65 -21.12
C LEU A 664 -12.97 -1.86 -20.92
N THR A 665 -12.77 -0.76 -21.67
CA THR A 665 -11.62 0.14 -21.47
C THR A 665 -11.67 0.91 -20.14
N ARG A 666 -12.82 0.90 -19.45
CA ARG A 666 -13.02 1.51 -18.13
C ARG A 666 -13.34 0.46 -17.05
N PHE A 667 -13.08 -0.81 -17.33
CA PHE A 667 -13.29 -1.90 -16.40
C PHE A 667 -12.31 -1.83 -15.22
N THR A 668 -12.66 -2.32 -14.03
CA THR A 668 -11.79 -2.18 -12.84
C THR A 668 -10.49 -3.00 -12.98
N GLU A 669 -10.57 -4.14 -13.65
CA GLU A 669 -9.48 -5.08 -13.86
C GLU A 669 -8.53 -4.57 -14.95
N PRO A 670 -7.25 -4.29 -14.62
CA PRO A 670 -6.30 -3.67 -15.55
C PRO A 670 -5.99 -4.53 -16.76
N ASP A 671 -5.99 -5.86 -16.62
CA ASP A 671 -5.73 -6.79 -17.71
C ASP A 671 -6.84 -6.76 -18.78
N ILE A 672 -8.10 -6.68 -18.35
CA ILE A 672 -9.26 -6.54 -19.25
C ILE A 672 -9.19 -5.21 -20.00
N ARG A 673 -8.92 -4.10 -19.31
CA ARG A 673 -8.75 -2.79 -19.98
C ARG A 673 -7.67 -2.82 -21.05
N THR A 674 -6.50 -3.37 -20.69
CA THR A 674 -5.34 -3.45 -21.57
C THR A 674 -5.65 -4.25 -22.82
N GLN A 675 -6.30 -5.41 -22.67
CA GLN A 675 -6.72 -6.23 -23.81
C GLN A 675 -7.78 -5.54 -24.68
N ALA A 676 -8.77 -4.88 -24.07
CA ALA A 676 -9.77 -4.12 -24.80
C ALA A 676 -9.15 -2.98 -25.64
N HIS A 677 -8.21 -2.22 -25.07
CA HIS A 677 -7.47 -1.19 -25.80
C HIS A 677 -6.64 -1.77 -26.95
N ALA A 678 -5.94 -2.89 -26.72
CA ALA A 678 -5.15 -3.55 -27.75
C ALA A 678 -6.03 -4.02 -28.92
N LEU A 679 -7.20 -4.60 -28.63
CA LEU A 679 -8.18 -5.03 -29.62
C LEU A 679 -8.77 -3.84 -30.40
N LEU A 680 -9.16 -2.77 -29.71
CA LEU A 680 -9.63 -1.53 -30.34
C LEU A 680 -8.60 -0.95 -31.31
N ALA A 681 -7.32 -0.92 -30.91
CA ALA A 681 -6.23 -0.50 -31.77
C ALA A 681 -6.06 -1.43 -32.98
N GLN A 682 -6.13 -2.76 -32.78
CA GLN A 682 -6.07 -3.76 -33.85
C GLN A 682 -7.21 -3.61 -34.86
N LEU A 683 -8.41 -3.24 -34.39
CA LEU A 683 -9.60 -2.98 -35.21
C LEU A 683 -9.59 -1.59 -35.87
N GLY A 684 -8.52 -0.80 -35.70
CA GLY A 684 -8.38 0.52 -36.31
C GLY A 684 -9.22 1.61 -35.63
N ARG A 685 -9.64 1.40 -34.38
CA ARG A 685 -10.38 2.38 -33.55
C ARG A 685 -9.70 2.56 -32.19
N PRO A 686 -8.43 3.00 -32.13
CA PRO A 686 -7.76 3.22 -30.85
C PRO A 686 -8.54 4.25 -30.02
N LEU A 687 -8.61 3.99 -28.72
CA LEU A 687 -9.20 4.89 -27.73
C LEU A 687 -8.11 5.25 -26.71
N ASP A 688 -8.06 6.52 -26.30
CA ASP A 688 -7.16 6.97 -25.25
C ASP A 688 -7.45 6.22 -23.94
N ALA A 689 -6.40 5.91 -23.19
CA ALA A 689 -6.55 5.23 -21.90
C ALA A 689 -7.47 6.03 -20.97
N ALA A 690 -8.46 5.36 -20.37
CA ALA A 690 -9.32 5.98 -19.38
C ALA A 690 -8.47 6.41 -18.17
N PRO A 691 -8.54 7.68 -17.72
CA PRO A 691 -7.88 8.09 -16.50
C PRO A 691 -8.38 7.26 -15.31
N VAL A 692 -7.44 6.79 -14.49
CA VAL A 692 -7.73 5.99 -13.29
C VAL A 692 -7.65 6.90 -12.08
N PHE A 693 -8.70 6.88 -11.26
CA PHE A 693 -8.78 7.66 -10.03
C PHE A 693 -8.99 6.75 -8.82
N ASP A 694 -8.01 6.70 -7.95
CA ASP A 694 -8.17 6.27 -6.56
C ASP A 694 -8.55 7.47 -5.66
N ARG A 695 -8.62 7.25 -4.34
CA ARG A 695 -8.92 8.32 -3.38
C ARG A 695 -7.84 9.41 -3.39
N THR A 696 -6.58 9.05 -3.47
CA THR A 696 -5.43 9.97 -3.42
C THR A 696 -5.38 10.89 -4.63
N THR A 697 -5.48 10.33 -5.82
CA THR A 697 -5.56 11.07 -7.07
C THR A 697 -6.84 11.92 -7.14
N ALA A 698 -7.98 11.44 -6.64
CA ALA A 698 -9.19 12.25 -6.49
C ALA A 698 -8.99 13.45 -5.55
N ARG A 699 -8.31 13.26 -4.40
CA ARG A 699 -7.95 14.32 -3.44
C ARG A 699 -7.07 15.41 -4.06
N SER A 700 -6.22 15.06 -5.03
CA SER A 700 -5.36 16.03 -5.71
C SER A 700 -6.11 16.97 -6.68
N LEU A 701 -7.35 16.63 -7.07
CA LEU A 701 -8.10 17.42 -8.05
C LEU A 701 -8.68 18.70 -7.43
N ALA A 702 -8.68 19.79 -8.21
CA ALA A 702 -9.48 20.97 -7.89
C ALA A 702 -10.98 20.66 -8.04
N ASP A 703 -11.83 21.33 -7.25
CA ASP A 703 -13.27 21.03 -7.18
C ASP A 703 -13.98 21.03 -8.55
N SER A 704 -13.66 22.00 -9.41
CA SER A 704 -14.25 22.04 -10.77
C SER A 704 -13.81 20.86 -11.64
N ALA A 705 -12.55 20.44 -11.51
CA ALA A 705 -12.03 19.28 -12.23
C ALA A 705 -12.63 17.98 -11.68
N LEU A 706 -12.80 17.88 -10.36
CA LEU A 706 -13.45 16.75 -9.70
C LEU A 706 -14.89 16.57 -10.21
N VAL A 707 -15.71 17.64 -10.24
CA VAL A 707 -17.07 17.60 -10.78
C VAL A 707 -17.08 17.17 -12.26
N GLN A 708 -16.20 17.75 -13.08
CA GLN A 708 -16.09 17.39 -14.49
C GLN A 708 -15.72 15.92 -14.69
N ARG A 709 -14.82 15.38 -13.86
CA ARG A 709 -14.42 13.96 -13.92
C ARG A 709 -15.50 13.01 -13.42
N ILE A 710 -16.35 13.45 -12.48
CA ILE A 710 -17.55 12.68 -12.13
C ILE A 710 -18.52 12.65 -13.30
N GLU A 711 -18.64 13.70 -14.12
CA GLU A 711 -19.54 13.70 -15.29
C GLU A 711 -19.03 12.80 -16.43
N ASP A 712 -17.71 12.72 -16.59
CA ASP A 712 -17.04 11.91 -17.62
C ASP A 712 -17.33 10.40 -17.44
N VAL A 713 -17.85 9.77 -18.49
CA VAL A 713 -18.17 8.32 -18.48
C VAL A 713 -16.94 7.47 -18.84
N HIS A 714 -15.84 8.09 -19.30
CA HIS A 714 -14.61 7.42 -19.70
C HIS A 714 -13.52 7.54 -18.63
N VAL A 715 -13.86 7.17 -17.39
CA VAL A 715 -12.95 7.16 -16.23
C VAL A 715 -13.08 5.85 -15.45
N VAL A 716 -11.98 5.42 -14.82
CA VAL A 716 -11.97 4.30 -13.86
C VAL A 716 -11.93 4.89 -12.44
N GLY A 717 -12.66 4.28 -11.50
CA GLY A 717 -12.67 4.75 -10.11
C GLY A 717 -13.60 5.93 -9.85
N ARG A 718 -14.69 6.03 -10.62
CA ARG A 718 -15.72 7.08 -10.45
C ARG A 718 -16.30 7.14 -9.03
N ALA A 719 -16.39 6.01 -8.33
CA ALA A 719 -16.80 5.96 -6.93
C ALA A 719 -15.86 6.74 -6.00
N ALA A 720 -14.54 6.70 -6.23
CA ALA A 720 -13.57 7.48 -5.46
C ALA A 720 -13.74 8.98 -5.69
N LEU A 721 -14.01 9.40 -6.93
CA LEU A 721 -14.35 10.80 -7.26
C LEU A 721 -15.63 11.26 -6.54
N ILE A 722 -16.68 10.42 -6.53
CA ILE A 722 -17.94 10.71 -5.84
C ILE A 722 -17.71 10.81 -4.33
N GLY A 723 -16.97 9.87 -3.73
CA GLY A 723 -16.63 9.86 -2.31
C GLY A 723 -15.86 11.12 -1.90
N GLU A 724 -14.90 11.56 -2.72
CA GLU A 724 -14.15 12.79 -2.46
C GLU A 724 -15.02 14.05 -2.58
N ALA A 725 -15.94 14.09 -3.56
CA ALA A 725 -16.89 15.20 -3.67
C ALA A 725 -17.85 15.26 -2.47
N ALA A 726 -18.24 14.10 -1.94
CA ALA A 726 -19.04 13.99 -0.71
C ALA A 726 -18.29 14.53 0.50
N ARG A 727 -17.04 14.09 0.70
CA ARG A 727 -16.17 14.53 1.80
C ARG A 727 -16.01 16.05 1.83
N ARG A 728 -15.84 16.66 0.65
CA ARG A 728 -15.75 18.12 0.48
C ARG A 728 -17.09 18.85 0.50
N LYS A 729 -18.21 18.13 0.56
CA LYS A 729 -19.58 18.67 0.51
C LYS A 729 -19.82 19.55 -0.72
N LEU A 730 -19.38 19.10 -1.91
CA LEU A 730 -19.54 19.84 -3.16
C LEU A 730 -20.96 19.75 -3.72
N ALA A 731 -21.81 20.71 -3.39
CA ALA A 731 -23.19 20.76 -3.91
C ALA A 731 -23.26 20.76 -5.45
N ALA A 732 -22.27 21.35 -6.13
CA ALA A 732 -22.17 21.38 -7.58
C ALA A 732 -21.96 19.99 -8.23
N ALA A 733 -21.49 19.00 -7.47
CA ALA A 733 -21.30 17.63 -7.96
C ALA A 733 -22.62 16.85 -8.08
N ARG A 734 -23.69 17.29 -7.41
CA ARG A 734 -24.95 16.55 -7.28
C ARG A 734 -25.51 16.05 -8.64
N PRO A 735 -25.64 16.89 -9.69
CA PRO A 735 -26.19 16.40 -10.96
C PRO A 735 -25.34 15.29 -11.59
N ALA A 736 -24.01 15.40 -11.48
CA ALA A 736 -23.09 14.40 -12.01
C ALA A 736 -23.15 13.08 -11.22
N ILE A 737 -23.32 13.16 -9.89
CA ILE A 737 -23.52 12.00 -9.01
C ILE A 737 -24.83 11.28 -9.35
N ILE A 738 -25.93 12.04 -9.51
CA ILE A 738 -27.23 11.47 -9.91
C ILE A 738 -27.11 10.78 -11.27
N ALA A 739 -26.49 11.42 -12.27
CA ALA A 739 -26.29 10.83 -13.58
C ALA A 739 -25.42 9.55 -13.54
N ALA A 740 -24.42 9.50 -12.65
CA ALA A 740 -23.60 8.32 -12.43
C ALA A 740 -24.41 7.15 -11.86
N ALA A 741 -25.18 7.40 -10.81
CA ALA A 741 -26.06 6.42 -10.18
C ALA A 741 -27.15 5.94 -11.17
N ASP A 742 -27.75 6.86 -11.93
CA ASP A 742 -28.79 6.53 -12.91
C ASP A 742 -28.26 5.60 -14.01
N ALA A 743 -27.03 5.84 -14.46
CA ALA A 743 -26.36 4.97 -15.41
C ALA A 743 -26.08 3.58 -14.83
N ALA A 744 -25.71 3.48 -13.54
CA ALA A 744 -25.54 2.19 -12.85
C ALA A 744 -26.86 1.43 -12.70
N ILE A 745 -27.95 2.11 -12.28
CA ILE A 745 -29.30 1.54 -12.19
C ILE A 745 -29.76 1.05 -13.57
N THR A 746 -29.52 1.81 -14.64
CA THR A 746 -29.95 1.45 -15.99
C THR A 746 -29.22 0.20 -16.53
N ARG A 747 -28.00 -0.07 -16.06
CA ARG A 747 -27.26 -1.30 -16.39
C ARG A 747 -27.64 -2.48 -15.51
N ALA A 748 -28.21 -2.23 -14.33
CA ALA A 748 -28.63 -3.28 -13.42
C ALA A 748 -29.69 -4.17 -14.08
N ARG A 749 -29.50 -5.48 -13.99
CA ARG A 749 -30.49 -6.44 -14.49
C ARG A 749 -31.64 -6.56 -13.52
N GLU A 750 -32.83 -6.87 -14.02
CA GLU A 750 -33.98 -7.21 -13.19
C GLU A 750 -33.74 -8.48 -12.37
N GLY A 751 -34.36 -8.59 -11.19
CA GLY A 751 -34.30 -9.76 -10.33
C GLY A 751 -33.02 -9.87 -9.49
N GLY A 752 -32.66 -11.09 -9.07
CA GLY A 752 -31.58 -11.35 -8.11
C GLY A 752 -30.16 -11.43 -8.69
N ALA A 753 -29.88 -10.77 -9.83
CA ALA A 753 -28.54 -10.79 -10.42
C ALA A 753 -27.61 -9.78 -9.72
N SER A 754 -26.38 -10.18 -9.42
CA SER A 754 -25.38 -9.28 -8.84
C SER A 754 -25.10 -8.07 -9.73
N LEU A 755 -24.82 -6.92 -9.10
CA LEU A 755 -24.28 -5.75 -9.79
C LEU A 755 -22.78 -5.95 -10.07
N TRP A 756 -22.25 -5.18 -11.03
CA TRP A 756 -20.80 -5.06 -11.17
C TRP A 756 -20.23 -4.40 -9.91
N ASN A 757 -19.07 -4.87 -9.44
CA ASN A 757 -18.35 -4.22 -8.34
C ASN A 757 -18.22 -2.69 -8.49
N PRO A 758 -17.80 -2.14 -9.67
CA PRO A 758 -17.79 -0.69 -9.85
C PRO A 758 -19.17 -0.02 -9.80
N ASP A 759 -20.24 -0.69 -10.24
CA ASP A 759 -21.60 -0.13 -10.15
C ASP A 759 -22.12 -0.16 -8.71
N THR A 760 -21.85 -1.23 -7.95
CA THR A 760 -22.09 -1.29 -6.50
C THR A 760 -21.38 -0.16 -5.78
N ALA A 761 -20.08 0.05 -6.07
CA ALA A 761 -19.30 1.12 -5.47
C ALA A 761 -19.83 2.52 -5.84
N ILE A 762 -20.26 2.72 -7.09
CA ILE A 762 -20.90 3.97 -7.52
C ILE A 762 -22.20 4.20 -6.76
N LEU A 763 -23.08 3.19 -6.62
CA LEU A 763 -24.34 3.33 -5.90
C LEU A 763 -24.10 3.62 -4.41
N SER A 764 -23.19 2.89 -3.76
CA SER A 764 -22.82 3.12 -2.36
C SER A 764 -22.31 4.54 -2.13
N ALA A 765 -21.31 4.96 -2.92
CA ALA A 765 -20.74 6.29 -2.83
C ALA A 765 -21.80 7.38 -3.13
N SER A 766 -22.68 7.14 -4.11
CA SER A 766 -23.73 8.10 -4.49
C SER A 766 -24.79 8.27 -3.41
N VAL A 767 -25.28 7.18 -2.80
CA VAL A 767 -26.26 7.24 -1.71
C VAL A 767 -25.68 8.02 -0.53
N LYS A 768 -24.47 7.67 -0.09
CA LYS A 768 -23.75 8.39 0.98
C LYS A 768 -23.56 9.88 0.64
N ALA A 769 -23.11 10.18 -0.58
CA ALA A 769 -22.88 11.55 -1.03
C ALA A 769 -24.15 12.40 -1.08
N LEU A 770 -25.25 11.85 -1.62
CA LEU A 770 -26.51 12.57 -1.80
C LEU A 770 -27.23 12.81 -0.46
N ARG A 771 -27.08 11.91 0.51
CA ARG A 771 -27.63 12.05 1.87
C ARG A 771 -26.90 13.09 2.72
N ALA A 772 -25.65 13.43 2.38
CA ALA A 772 -24.90 14.47 3.08
C ALA A 772 -25.48 15.89 2.90
N PHE A 773 -26.52 16.05 2.07
CA PHE A 773 -27.19 17.31 1.81
C PHE A 773 -28.71 17.18 1.97
N ALA A 774 -29.42 18.31 2.00
CA ALA A 774 -30.87 18.32 1.89
C ALA A 774 -31.34 17.61 0.60
N LEU A 775 -32.33 16.74 0.72
CA LEU A 775 -32.84 15.95 -0.40
C LEU A 775 -33.75 16.81 -1.28
N ASP A 776 -33.29 17.09 -2.50
CA ASP A 776 -34.09 17.78 -3.52
C ASP A 776 -34.97 16.80 -4.31
N ALA A 777 -35.76 17.34 -5.23
CA ALA A 777 -36.70 16.53 -6.02
C ALA A 777 -35.99 15.46 -6.88
N ASP A 778 -34.83 15.79 -7.45
CA ASP A 778 -34.09 14.87 -8.33
C ASP A 778 -33.48 13.71 -7.52
N THR A 779 -32.95 14.00 -6.33
CA THR A 779 -32.43 12.99 -5.40
C THR A 779 -33.54 12.04 -4.95
N ILE A 780 -34.71 12.58 -4.59
CA ILE A 780 -35.87 11.77 -4.20
C ILE A 780 -36.35 10.91 -5.37
N SER A 781 -36.37 11.46 -6.59
CA SER A 781 -36.75 10.70 -7.79
C SER A 781 -35.79 9.55 -8.07
N LEU A 782 -34.48 9.75 -7.86
CA LEU A 782 -33.48 8.70 -7.99
C LEU A 782 -33.70 7.60 -6.93
N PHE A 783 -33.88 7.98 -5.66
CA PHE A 783 -34.09 7.03 -4.56
C PHE A 783 -35.40 6.24 -4.72
N ASP A 784 -36.51 6.88 -5.11
CA ASP A 784 -37.75 6.16 -5.42
C ASP A 784 -37.56 5.17 -6.59
N ARG A 785 -36.80 5.56 -7.63
CA ARG A 785 -36.44 4.65 -8.72
C ARG A 785 -35.61 3.46 -8.23
N MET A 786 -34.64 3.68 -7.33
CA MET A 786 -33.85 2.59 -6.72
C MET A 786 -34.75 1.63 -5.96
N LEU A 787 -35.62 2.14 -5.07
CA LEU A 787 -36.54 1.32 -4.26
C LEU A 787 -37.52 0.52 -5.11
N ARG A 788 -37.91 1.03 -6.29
CA ARG A 788 -38.80 0.35 -7.26
C ARG A 788 -38.09 -0.59 -8.24
N HIS A 789 -36.77 -0.64 -8.22
CA HIS A 789 -36.04 -1.49 -9.13
C HIS A 789 -36.21 -2.96 -8.72
N SER A 790 -36.49 -3.89 -9.63
CA SER A 790 -36.69 -5.30 -9.26
C SER A 790 -35.43 -6.03 -8.78
N ASN A 791 -34.30 -5.34 -8.74
CA ASN A 791 -33.02 -5.88 -8.28
C ASN A 791 -32.72 -5.40 -6.87
N HIS A 792 -32.68 -6.33 -5.93
CA HIS A 792 -32.46 -6.07 -4.52
C HIS A 792 -31.08 -5.45 -4.24
N HIS A 793 -30.05 -5.71 -5.06
CA HIS A 793 -28.72 -5.09 -4.93
C HIS A 793 -28.73 -3.59 -5.26
N VAL A 794 -29.63 -3.12 -6.14
CA VAL A 794 -29.79 -1.68 -6.41
C VAL A 794 -30.33 -0.95 -5.18
N LYS A 795 -31.14 -1.62 -4.36
CA LYS A 795 -31.76 -1.07 -3.15
C LYS A 795 -30.85 -1.13 -1.94
N TRP A 796 -29.91 -2.07 -1.95
CA TRP A 796 -29.11 -2.49 -0.81
C TRP A 796 -28.57 -1.31 -0.01
N GLU A 797 -27.79 -0.45 -0.66
CA GLU A 797 -27.13 0.70 -0.03
C GLU A 797 -28.12 1.73 0.54
N LEU A 798 -29.27 1.91 -0.11
CA LEU A 798 -30.30 2.85 0.35
C LEU A 798 -31.10 2.29 1.53
N LEU A 799 -31.30 0.97 1.60
CA LEU A 799 -32.06 0.30 2.66
C LEU A 799 -31.26 0.05 3.93
N GLN A 800 -29.92 0.12 3.90
CA GLN A 800 -29.12 0.02 5.13
C GLN A 800 -29.39 1.20 6.08
N ASP A 801 -29.58 2.40 5.52
CA ASP A 801 -29.87 3.61 6.28
C ASP A 801 -30.75 4.56 5.44
N PRO A 802 -32.06 4.26 5.33
CA PRO A 802 -32.97 5.02 4.48
C PRO A 802 -33.30 6.39 5.07
N PRO A 803 -33.29 7.48 4.28
CA PRO A 803 -33.58 8.81 4.80
C PRO A 803 -35.04 8.96 5.24
N GLU A 804 -35.27 9.68 6.34
CA GLU A 804 -36.60 9.99 6.89
C GLU A 804 -37.34 11.06 6.05
N ASP A 805 -37.79 10.70 4.85
CA ASP A 805 -38.53 11.61 3.96
C ASP A 805 -39.85 10.99 3.46
N GLU A 806 -40.99 11.62 3.80
CA GLU A 806 -42.33 11.16 3.42
C GLU A 806 -42.52 10.94 1.91
N ARG A 807 -41.71 11.60 1.06
CA ARG A 807 -41.79 11.44 -0.39
C ARG A 807 -41.34 10.06 -0.88
N LEU A 808 -40.63 9.28 -0.05
CA LEU A 808 -40.18 7.91 -0.37
C LEU A 808 -41.15 6.82 0.06
N ILE A 809 -42.26 7.16 0.72
CA ILE A 809 -43.28 6.20 1.20
C ILE A 809 -43.73 5.26 0.09
N GLY A 810 -43.98 5.78 -1.13
CA GLY A 810 -44.38 4.95 -2.27
C GLY A 810 -43.35 3.90 -2.68
N GLY A 811 -42.06 4.25 -2.66
CA GLY A 811 -40.97 3.31 -2.92
C GLY A 811 -40.85 2.26 -1.81
N MET A 812 -41.03 2.65 -0.56
CA MET A 812 -40.95 1.73 0.59
C MET A 812 -42.11 0.73 0.64
N PHE A 813 -43.34 1.13 0.28
CA PHE A 813 -44.45 0.19 0.09
C PHE A 813 -44.14 -0.84 -1.01
N HIS A 814 -43.47 -0.42 -2.08
CA HIS A 814 -43.04 -1.36 -3.12
C HIS A 814 -42.05 -2.40 -2.57
N VAL A 815 -41.03 -1.98 -1.80
CA VAL A 815 -40.09 -2.91 -1.15
C VAL A 815 -40.81 -3.87 -0.19
N LEU A 816 -41.74 -3.35 0.61
CA LEU A 816 -42.57 -4.17 1.52
C LEU A 816 -43.35 -5.25 0.75
N GLY A 817 -43.89 -4.92 -0.43
CA GLY A 817 -44.66 -5.83 -1.27
C GLY A 817 -43.86 -6.98 -1.89
N GLU A 818 -42.54 -6.83 -2.05
CA GLU A 818 -41.70 -7.87 -2.64
C GLU A 818 -41.40 -9.04 -1.69
N LYS A 819 -41.55 -8.86 -0.37
CA LYS A 819 -41.35 -9.88 0.67
C LYS A 819 -39.95 -10.51 0.72
N TRP A 820 -38.92 -9.68 0.60
CA TRP A 820 -37.51 -10.11 0.67
C TRP A 820 -36.93 -9.89 2.07
N GLY A 821 -36.98 -10.93 2.91
CA GLY A 821 -36.17 -11.09 4.12
C GLY A 821 -35.97 -9.81 4.94
N TRP A 822 -34.72 -9.36 5.06
CA TRP A 822 -34.36 -8.17 5.84
C TRP A 822 -34.87 -6.86 5.21
N GLN A 823 -34.98 -6.76 3.88
CA GLN A 823 -35.48 -5.56 3.20
C GLN A 823 -36.95 -5.29 3.54
N GLU A 824 -37.75 -6.35 3.65
CA GLU A 824 -39.14 -6.26 4.12
C GLU A 824 -39.19 -5.73 5.56
N LYS A 825 -38.35 -6.28 6.45
CA LYS A 825 -38.26 -5.83 7.86
C LYS A 825 -37.88 -4.35 7.95
N THR A 826 -36.86 -3.93 7.19
CA THR A 826 -36.44 -2.53 7.10
C THR A 826 -37.57 -1.63 6.62
N ALA A 827 -38.20 -1.96 5.48
CA ALA A 827 -39.28 -1.17 4.92
C ALA A 827 -40.47 -1.06 5.89
N LYS A 828 -40.84 -2.16 6.55
CA LYS A 828 -41.90 -2.20 7.57
C LYS A 828 -41.57 -1.30 8.77
N SER A 829 -40.35 -1.40 9.29
CA SER A 829 -39.89 -0.59 10.43
C SER A 829 -39.91 0.90 10.08
N TRP A 830 -39.33 1.26 8.93
CA TRP A 830 -39.27 2.63 8.43
C TRP A 830 -40.67 3.21 8.17
N LEU A 831 -41.56 2.46 7.52
CA LEU A 831 -42.95 2.89 7.26
C LEU A 831 -43.75 3.11 8.55
N GLY A 832 -43.44 2.36 9.62
CA GLY A 832 -44.07 2.53 10.93
C GLY A 832 -43.90 3.93 11.52
N GLN A 833 -42.79 4.61 11.19
CA GLN A 833 -42.51 5.98 11.66
C GLN A 833 -43.44 7.03 11.03
N PHE A 834 -43.97 6.75 9.83
CA PHE A 834 -44.86 7.66 9.08
C PHE A 834 -46.34 7.31 9.22
N GLN A 835 -46.67 6.31 10.06
CA GLN A 835 -48.05 5.86 10.23
C GLN A 835 -48.95 7.01 10.72
N GLY A 836 -50.07 7.22 10.02
CA GLY A 836 -51.00 8.32 10.28
C GLY A 836 -50.69 9.64 9.56
N SER A 837 -49.55 9.75 8.88
CA SER A 837 -49.30 10.88 7.96
C SER A 837 -50.27 10.83 6.76
N PRO A 838 -50.67 11.98 6.19
CA PRO A 838 -51.53 12.01 5.01
C PRO A 838 -50.95 11.26 3.80
N ALA A 839 -49.62 11.30 3.64
CA ALA A 839 -48.91 10.60 2.57
C ALA A 839 -48.96 9.08 2.77
N TYR A 840 -48.68 8.59 3.98
CA TYR A 840 -48.79 7.18 4.33
C TYR A 840 -50.20 6.64 4.11
N GLU A 841 -51.22 7.33 4.62
CA GLU A 841 -52.61 6.88 4.49
C GLU A 841 -53.12 6.94 3.06
N ALA A 842 -52.58 7.82 2.22
CA ALA A 842 -52.90 7.85 0.80
C ALA A 842 -52.30 6.65 0.06
N GLU A 843 -51.05 6.30 0.37
CA GLU A 843 -50.37 5.17 -0.28
C GLU A 843 -50.88 3.82 0.23
N ARG A 844 -51.12 3.66 1.53
CA ARG A 844 -51.77 2.45 2.09
C ARG A 844 -53.11 2.16 1.42
N ARG A 845 -53.93 3.19 1.21
CA ARG A 845 -55.22 3.04 0.50
C ARG A 845 -55.05 2.64 -0.97
N ARG A 846 -53.95 3.03 -1.62
CA ARG A 846 -53.64 2.58 -2.98
C ARG A 846 -53.19 1.13 -2.99
N ASP A 847 -52.37 0.74 -2.02
CA ASP A 847 -51.88 -0.62 -1.86
C ASP A 847 -53.04 -1.59 -1.53
N ASP A 848 -53.95 -1.23 -0.62
CA ASP A 848 -55.17 -2.00 -0.31
C ASP A 848 -56.11 -2.19 -1.52
N MET A 849 -55.97 -1.36 -2.56
CA MET A 849 -56.79 -1.42 -3.78
C MET A 849 -56.14 -2.21 -4.92
N ASN A 850 -54.83 -2.44 -4.87
CA ASN A 850 -54.06 -3.19 -5.86
C ASN A 850 -53.96 -4.67 -5.45
#